data_AF-A0A0N0DZY9-F1
#
_entry.id   AF-A0A0N0DZY9-F1
#
_cell.length_a   1.000
_cell.length_b   1.000
_cell.length_c   1.000
_cell.angle_alpha   90.00
_cell.angle_beta   90.00
_cell.angle_gamma   90.00
#
_symmetry.space_group_name_H-M   'P 1'
#
loop_
_entity.id
_entity.type
_entity.pdbx_description
1 polymer ?
#
loop_
_entity_poly.entity_id
_entity_poly.type
_entity_poly.pdbx_seq_one_letter_code
_entity_poly.pdbx_strand_id
1 'polypeptide(L)'
;MTQLDTFQPSDDALLDALLDQLTIDSDADLSVVLTRIDALHTAHTTRAKVEQRQTEQQRQRSADLQEKWADVISRMPPDISAVDALTSECTQYFQDLLNAADHARTRNGWRASGAVAPAAHVPGLATRTLLPLLLHLSQVSSTPEKGESDPSAETTRLLRRAYLHLLPSALRAAAPPASPAVTAFDLPSPTLKETNAVAWYGRYASDPVTEQLLSPYMSVTVAPLERELRYHFCAGRETAALHEPQHFFAFLSDCVERQRSIHKDSWVDVSSLPQAPSSSSPTPTFVQTSLASLLHLLDHLGQLAFSAAAVVAFQSCYGWQPHSPLWRSKDYVVVTINAILDFVARAEGRLCREATELLLEHLLTEEVVLSYARAGEEMANAALENGAARLWRRSFLALNAPCTPSSLYTCSLHMVRALEAFLRRLLNTLFVVESTYAALLWRKTVEPVLSHFLEVVEAHAVAALDSAEVEDRREGHSSWSTVLQLQWCVSSVQVVATAAEDWLGMLRESVTSTSSAAGAATSVNDREGKSSRNGSVLATSDALDGLALFRDKLARRAAEQAKALTRQLCTHKSADSAQAASLLHSLDVFLQQLETLPEGSSRYVMQAVIQDVMHDFLPQEQQAGLAAFTSRSGLPCVTRLLAA
;
A
#
# COMPACT_ATOMS: atom_id res chain seq x y z
N MET A 1 46.64 -23.31 43.90
CA MET A 1 47.92 -22.73 43.42
C MET A 1 47.80 -22.62 41.91
N THR A 2 47.36 -21.47 41.42
CA THR A 2 47.23 -21.16 39.98
C THR A 2 48.31 -20.15 39.64
N GLN A 3 49.13 -20.49 38.65
CA GLN A 3 50.22 -19.65 38.15
C GLN A 3 49.65 -18.34 37.62
N LEU A 4 50.17 -17.23 38.12
CA LEU A 4 50.01 -15.91 37.52
C LEU A 4 50.89 -15.89 36.26
N ASP A 5 50.26 -15.93 35.08
CA ASP A 5 50.94 -15.58 33.84
C ASP A 5 51.31 -14.09 33.87
N THR A 6 52.60 -13.84 34.10
CA THR A 6 53.24 -12.56 33.80
C THR A 6 53.27 -12.38 32.28
N PHE A 7 52.35 -11.57 31.77
CA PHE A 7 52.38 -11.05 30.39
C PHE A 7 53.67 -10.23 30.21
N GLN A 8 54.65 -10.74 29.48
CA GLN A 8 55.74 -9.93 28.92
C GLN A 8 55.25 -9.30 27.62
N PRO A 9 55.38 -7.97 27.41
CA PRO A 9 55.07 -7.36 26.13
C PRO A 9 56.00 -7.93 25.05
N SER A 10 55.47 -8.21 23.86
CA SER A 10 56.29 -8.56 22.69
C SER A 10 57.18 -7.36 22.34
N ASP A 11 58.48 -7.58 22.14
CA ASP A 11 59.49 -6.56 21.84
C ASP A 11 59.07 -5.61 20.70
N ASP A 12 58.25 -6.08 19.76
CA ASP A 12 57.69 -5.30 18.65
C ASP A 12 56.77 -4.14 19.10
N ALA A 13 55.98 -4.31 20.16
CA ALA A 13 55.04 -3.29 20.63
C ALA A 13 55.74 -2.15 21.40
N LEU A 14 56.90 -2.44 21.99
CA LEU A 14 57.76 -1.45 22.63
C LEU A 14 58.48 -0.60 21.58
N LEU A 15 58.92 -1.25 20.49
CA LEU A 15 59.60 -0.60 19.37
C LEU A 15 58.68 0.39 18.64
N ASP A 16 57.43 -0.01 18.37
CA ASP A 16 56.44 0.87 17.74
C ASP A 16 56.07 2.07 18.62
N ALA A 17 55.90 1.87 19.94
CA ALA A 17 55.60 2.94 20.88
C ALA A 17 56.78 3.93 21.07
N LEU A 18 58.01 3.44 20.96
CA LEU A 18 59.22 4.27 20.94
C LEU A 18 59.31 5.10 19.66
N LEU A 19 59.01 4.49 18.49
CA LEU A 19 59.00 5.17 17.20
C LEU A 19 57.92 6.26 17.11
N ASP A 20 56.72 6.03 17.65
CA ASP A 20 55.64 7.02 17.71
C ASP A 20 55.96 8.20 18.66
N GLN A 21 56.67 7.98 19.77
CA GLN A 21 57.06 9.08 20.66
C GLN A 21 58.21 9.91 20.09
N LEU A 22 59.19 9.26 19.45
CA LEU A 22 60.36 9.92 18.85
C LEU A 22 60.03 10.68 17.56
N THR A 23 58.93 10.34 16.88
CA THR A 23 58.43 11.09 15.71
C THR A 23 57.68 12.38 16.10
N ILE A 24 57.13 12.45 17.32
CA ILE A 24 56.42 13.63 17.84
C ILE A 24 57.39 14.65 18.45
N ASP A 25 58.49 14.19 19.04
CA ASP A 25 59.48 15.06 19.68
C ASP A 25 60.90 14.49 19.50
N SER A 26 61.61 14.95 18.46
CA SER A 26 62.90 14.37 18.02
C SER A 26 64.08 14.62 18.96
N ASP A 27 63.94 15.60 19.87
CA ASP A 27 64.98 16.02 20.81
C ASP A 27 64.75 15.49 22.24
N ALA A 28 63.76 14.61 22.43
CA ALA A 28 63.43 14.04 23.73
C ALA A 28 64.47 13.02 24.21
N ASP A 29 64.95 13.17 25.45
CA ASP A 29 65.88 12.24 26.11
C ASP A 29 65.25 10.84 26.21
N LEU A 30 65.94 9.83 25.68
CA LEU A 30 65.49 8.44 25.60
C LEU A 30 65.06 7.89 26.99
N SER A 31 65.71 8.35 28.06
CA SER A 31 65.39 7.97 29.44
C SER A 31 64.01 8.50 29.90
N VAL A 32 63.62 9.70 29.44
CA VAL A 32 62.31 10.32 29.71
C VAL A 32 61.22 9.66 28.87
N VAL A 33 61.53 9.29 27.63
CA VAL A 33 60.60 8.56 26.75
C VAL A 33 60.32 7.16 27.30
N LEU A 34 61.35 6.42 27.72
CA LEU A 34 61.20 5.07 28.30
C LEU A 34 60.39 5.09 29.61
N THR A 35 60.65 6.05 30.51
CA THR A 35 59.87 6.18 31.75
C THR A 35 58.42 6.58 31.49
N ARG A 36 58.15 7.37 30.43
CA ARG A 36 56.80 7.73 30.00
C ARG A 36 56.07 6.55 29.38
N ILE A 37 56.76 5.72 28.59
CA ILE A 37 56.23 4.48 28.03
C ILE A 37 55.93 3.47 29.14
N ASP A 38 56.81 3.31 30.13
CA ASP A 38 56.55 2.47 31.31
C ASP A 38 55.38 2.98 32.15
N ALA A 39 55.26 4.30 32.33
CA ALA A 39 54.11 4.92 33.01
C ALA A 39 52.80 4.72 32.23
N LEU A 40 52.84 4.80 30.90
CA LEU A 40 51.69 4.52 30.05
C LEU A 40 51.34 3.02 30.07
N HIS A 41 52.33 2.14 30.04
CA HIS A 41 52.13 0.69 30.08
C HIS A 41 51.55 0.24 31.43
N THR A 42 52.05 0.80 32.55
CA THR A 42 51.47 0.57 33.88
C THR A 42 50.07 1.16 34.01
N ALA A 43 49.79 2.34 33.41
CA ALA A 43 48.44 2.89 33.33
C ALA A 43 47.50 2.04 32.46
N HIS A 44 47.98 1.48 31.35
CA HIS A 44 47.21 0.60 30.46
C HIS A 44 46.91 -0.74 31.12
N THR A 45 47.88 -1.35 31.80
CA THR A 45 47.68 -2.63 32.51
C THR A 45 46.80 -2.48 33.74
N THR A 46 46.90 -1.37 34.49
CA THR A 46 45.97 -1.09 35.60
C THR A 46 44.56 -0.82 35.10
N ARG A 47 44.41 -0.07 34.00
CA ARG A 47 43.11 0.13 33.32
C ARG A 47 42.50 -1.19 32.86
N ALA A 48 43.27 -2.04 32.18
CA ALA A 48 42.80 -3.35 31.73
C ALA A 48 42.35 -4.23 32.91
N LYS A 49 43.06 -4.21 34.04
CA LYS A 49 42.66 -4.92 35.26
C LYS A 49 41.37 -4.37 35.88
N VAL A 50 41.14 -3.05 35.84
CA VAL A 50 39.91 -2.43 36.33
C VAL A 50 38.72 -2.79 35.43
N GLU A 51 38.89 -2.71 34.10
CA GLU A 51 37.89 -3.11 33.12
C GLU A 51 37.55 -4.61 33.23
N GLN A 52 38.56 -5.46 33.45
CA GLN A 52 38.36 -6.89 33.70
C GLN A 52 37.58 -7.16 35.01
N ARG A 53 37.88 -6.46 36.10
CA ARG A 53 37.12 -6.60 37.36
C ARG A 53 35.68 -6.12 37.21
N GLN A 54 35.46 -5.05 36.46
CA GLN A 54 34.13 -4.51 36.21
C GLN A 54 33.27 -5.48 35.38
N THR A 55 33.84 -6.06 34.31
CA THR A 55 33.13 -7.05 33.49
C THR A 55 32.85 -8.34 34.26
N GLU A 56 33.76 -8.77 35.13
CA GLU A 56 33.53 -9.93 36.01
C GLU A 56 32.44 -9.66 37.04
N GLN A 57 32.43 -8.47 37.66
CA GLN A 57 31.37 -8.07 38.59
C GLN A 57 30.00 -8.00 37.89
N GLN A 58 29.94 -7.52 36.64
CA GLN A 58 28.72 -7.52 35.85
C GLN A 58 28.23 -8.94 35.54
N ARG A 59 29.13 -9.88 35.22
CA ARG A 59 28.79 -11.29 34.99
C ARG A 59 28.29 -11.98 36.25
N GLN A 60 28.96 -11.76 37.39
CA GLN A 60 28.54 -12.33 38.67
C GLN A 60 27.14 -11.84 39.04
N ARG A 61 26.89 -10.52 38.93
CA ARG A 61 25.56 -9.95 39.21
C ARG A 61 24.48 -10.46 38.25
N SER A 62 24.82 -10.73 36.99
CA SER A 62 23.91 -11.39 36.04
C SER A 62 23.57 -12.83 36.46
N ALA A 63 24.57 -13.61 36.87
CA ALA A 63 24.39 -14.98 37.33
C ALA A 63 23.55 -15.06 38.62
N ASP A 64 23.79 -14.16 39.58
CA ASP A 64 23.02 -14.08 40.82
C ASP A 64 21.54 -13.74 40.53
N LEU A 65 21.28 -12.78 39.64
CA LEU A 65 19.93 -12.43 39.21
C LEU A 65 19.25 -13.56 38.43
N GLN A 66 20.00 -14.29 37.61
CA GLN A 66 19.51 -15.48 36.89
C GLN A 66 19.08 -16.58 37.87
N GLU A 67 19.87 -16.84 38.92
CA GLU A 67 19.54 -17.82 39.96
C GLU A 67 18.28 -17.40 40.73
N LYS A 68 18.16 -16.11 41.08
CA LYS A 68 16.94 -15.56 41.72
C LYS A 68 15.70 -15.76 40.83
N TRP A 69 15.80 -15.52 39.52
CA TRP A 69 14.69 -15.80 38.60
C TRP A 69 14.32 -17.27 38.55
N ALA A 70 15.31 -18.17 38.51
CA ALA A 70 15.06 -19.61 38.52
C ALA A 70 14.37 -20.07 39.83
N ASP A 71 14.81 -19.56 40.98
CA ASP A 71 14.21 -19.85 42.29
C ASP A 71 12.76 -19.35 42.37
N VAL A 72 12.51 -18.10 41.96
CA VAL A 72 11.16 -17.51 41.92
C VAL A 72 10.22 -18.30 41.01
N ILE A 73 10.66 -18.71 39.83
CA ILE A 73 9.85 -19.49 38.88
C ILE A 73 9.59 -20.91 39.41
N SER A 74 10.52 -21.49 40.17
CA SER A 74 10.37 -22.83 40.74
C SER A 74 9.37 -22.90 41.91
N ARG A 75 9.11 -21.76 42.58
CA ARG A 75 8.15 -21.65 43.68
C ARG A 75 6.77 -21.28 43.13
N MET A 76 5.94 -22.28 42.86
CA MET A 76 4.58 -22.09 42.36
C MET A 76 3.55 -22.19 43.50
N PRO A 77 2.67 -21.18 43.73
CA PRO A 77 2.63 -19.86 43.08
C PRO A 77 3.72 -18.91 43.62
N PRO A 78 4.30 -18.03 42.77
CA PRO A 78 5.35 -17.11 43.19
C PRO A 78 4.77 -15.98 44.05
N ASP A 79 5.57 -15.53 45.01
CA ASP A 79 5.24 -14.37 45.82
C ASP A 79 5.29 -13.10 44.97
N ILE A 80 4.15 -12.39 44.89
CA ILE A 80 3.99 -11.12 44.15
C ILE A 80 5.09 -10.12 44.55
N SER A 81 5.36 -10.02 45.85
CA SER A 81 6.34 -9.06 46.37
C SER A 81 7.77 -9.41 45.96
N ALA A 82 8.09 -10.71 45.83
CA ALA A 82 9.38 -11.18 45.36
C ALA A 82 9.59 -10.89 43.88
N VAL A 83 8.54 -11.05 43.05
CA VAL A 83 8.60 -10.73 41.62
C VAL A 83 8.74 -9.23 41.38
N ASP A 84 8.00 -8.39 42.10
CA ASP A 84 8.12 -6.93 41.98
C ASP A 84 9.51 -6.44 42.43
N ALA A 85 10.05 -6.99 43.53
CA ALA A 85 11.38 -6.67 44.02
C ALA A 85 12.47 -7.09 43.00
N LEU A 86 12.38 -8.29 42.44
CA LEU A 86 13.33 -8.79 41.45
C LEU A 86 13.24 -8.01 40.12
N THR A 87 12.03 -7.61 39.73
CA THR A 87 11.79 -6.74 38.56
C THR A 87 12.46 -5.38 38.74
N SER A 88 12.35 -4.77 39.94
CA SER A 88 13.04 -3.53 40.26
C SER A 88 14.57 -3.70 40.24
N GLU A 89 15.09 -4.77 40.85
CA GLU A 89 16.52 -5.06 40.89
C GLU A 89 17.11 -5.26 39.48
N CYS A 90 16.41 -5.98 38.60
CA CYS A 90 16.81 -6.18 37.20
C CYS A 90 16.73 -4.87 36.40
N THR A 91 15.69 -4.05 36.61
CA THR A 91 15.58 -2.74 35.95
C THR A 91 16.76 -1.84 36.29
N GLN A 92 17.14 -1.79 37.58
CA GLN A 92 18.30 -1.04 38.02
C GLN A 92 19.59 -1.60 37.42
N TYR A 93 19.75 -2.92 37.39
CA TYR A 93 20.92 -3.56 36.78
C TYR A 93 21.07 -3.23 35.30
N PHE A 94 19.97 -3.26 34.51
CA PHE A 94 20.02 -2.88 33.09
C PHE A 94 20.31 -1.40 32.89
N GLN A 95 19.82 -0.53 33.77
CA GLN A 95 20.18 0.90 33.74
C GLN A 95 21.66 1.12 34.08
N ASP A 96 22.20 0.37 35.05
CA ASP A 96 23.63 0.42 35.40
C ASP A 96 24.51 -0.04 34.21
N LEU A 97 24.08 -1.09 33.48
CA LEU A 97 24.76 -1.54 32.25
C LEU A 97 24.75 -0.46 31.16
N LEU A 98 23.61 0.19 30.97
CA LEU A 98 23.46 1.24 29.97
C LEU A 98 24.32 2.48 30.32
N ASN A 99 24.25 2.95 31.57
CA ASN A 99 25.06 4.07 32.03
C ASN A 99 26.57 3.76 31.90
N ALA A 100 26.99 2.52 32.18
CA ALA A 100 28.37 2.10 31.99
C ALA A 100 28.80 2.14 30.51
N ALA A 101 27.92 1.75 29.59
CA ALA A 101 28.16 1.84 28.15
C ALA A 101 28.26 3.30 27.66
N ASP A 102 27.38 4.19 28.13
CA ASP A 102 27.37 5.62 27.77
C ASP A 102 28.60 6.36 28.33
N HIS A 103 29.03 6.03 29.55
CA HIS A 103 30.27 6.56 30.14
C HIS A 103 31.52 6.08 29.39
N ALA A 104 31.54 4.84 28.89
CA ALA A 104 32.64 4.36 28.04
C ALA A 104 32.69 5.13 26.70
N ARG A 105 31.54 5.52 26.14
CA ARG A 105 31.45 6.25 24.86
C ARG A 105 31.92 7.70 24.99
N THR A 106 31.42 8.42 25.98
CA THR A 106 31.75 9.84 26.21
C THR A 106 33.23 10.06 26.53
N ARG A 107 33.88 9.10 27.21
CA ARG A 107 35.31 9.17 27.55
C ARG A 107 36.24 9.00 26.35
N ASN A 108 35.80 8.31 25.30
CA ASN A 108 36.60 8.01 24.10
C ASN A 108 36.35 9.00 22.95
N GLY A 109 35.20 9.69 22.92
CA GLY A 109 34.91 10.74 21.93
C GLY A 109 35.89 11.93 21.97
N TRP A 110 36.63 12.09 23.07
CA TRP A 110 37.68 13.11 23.22
C TRP A 110 39.06 12.69 22.66
N ARG A 111 39.21 11.44 22.18
CA ARG A 111 40.44 10.95 21.54
C ARG A 111 40.10 10.22 20.24
N ALA A 112 39.83 10.98 19.18
CA ALA A 112 39.61 10.39 17.85
C ALA A 112 40.84 10.60 16.96
N SER A 113 41.64 9.54 16.79
CA SER A 113 42.18 9.06 15.51
C SER A 113 43.11 7.87 15.79
N GLY A 114 42.62 6.64 15.59
CA GLY A 114 43.47 5.44 15.51
C GLY A 114 43.21 4.30 16.50
N ALA A 115 42.44 4.48 17.58
CA ALA A 115 42.29 3.44 18.60
C ALA A 115 41.06 2.55 18.41
N VAL A 116 41.31 1.24 18.42
CA VAL A 116 40.38 0.10 18.40
C VAL A 116 39.14 0.31 19.29
N ALA A 117 37.97 -0.10 18.79
CA ALA A 117 36.68 0.00 19.48
C ALA A 117 36.71 -0.67 20.88
N PRO A 118 36.05 -0.10 21.91
CA PRO A 118 36.13 -0.66 23.26
C PRO A 118 35.25 -1.90 23.39
N ALA A 119 35.81 -2.97 23.95
CA ALA A 119 35.07 -4.08 24.55
C ALA A 119 34.70 -3.72 25.99
N ALA A 120 33.59 -3.01 26.21
CA ALA A 120 33.10 -2.67 27.57
C ALA A 120 31.69 -3.21 27.88
N HIS A 121 30.99 -3.78 26.89
CA HIS A 121 29.71 -4.45 27.12
C HIS A 121 29.86 -5.92 26.73
N VAL A 122 29.66 -6.85 27.68
CA VAL A 122 29.55 -8.26 27.33
C VAL A 122 28.20 -8.43 26.62
N PRO A 123 28.16 -8.69 25.31
CA PRO A 123 26.90 -8.81 24.59
C PRO A 123 26.05 -9.94 25.18
N GLY A 124 24.74 -9.69 25.30
CA GLY A 124 23.78 -10.69 25.78
C GLY A 124 23.67 -10.84 27.31
N LEU A 125 24.29 -9.99 28.14
CA LEU A 125 24.09 -10.03 29.60
C LEU A 125 22.62 -9.85 30.00
N ALA A 126 21.91 -8.91 29.36
CA ALA A 126 20.49 -8.70 29.62
C ALA A 126 19.65 -9.96 29.34
N THR A 127 19.90 -10.60 28.19
CA THR A 127 19.23 -11.84 27.79
C THR A 127 19.58 -13.02 28.71
N ARG A 128 20.85 -13.13 29.14
CA ARG A 128 21.29 -14.17 30.10
C ARG A 128 20.63 -14.02 31.47
N THR A 129 20.58 -12.79 32.00
CA THR A 129 19.90 -12.49 33.26
C THR A 129 18.43 -12.90 33.24
N LEU A 130 17.74 -12.67 32.11
CA LEU A 130 16.32 -12.98 31.95
C LEU A 130 16.05 -14.39 31.43
N LEU A 131 17.07 -15.19 31.11
CA LEU A 131 16.91 -16.47 30.42
C LEU A 131 15.87 -17.40 31.06
N PRO A 132 15.82 -17.59 32.40
CA PRO A 132 14.82 -18.44 33.04
C PRO A 132 13.39 -17.93 32.79
N LEU A 133 13.18 -16.61 32.87
CA LEU A 133 11.89 -15.96 32.62
C LEU A 133 11.49 -16.09 31.15
N LEU A 134 12.41 -15.85 30.22
CA LEU A 134 12.16 -15.94 28.77
C LEU A 134 11.78 -17.37 28.37
N LEU A 135 12.51 -18.37 28.85
CA LEU A 135 12.25 -19.79 28.55
C LEU A 135 10.90 -20.24 29.12
N HIS A 136 10.61 -19.88 30.37
CA HIS A 136 9.34 -20.24 31.00
C HIS A 136 8.16 -19.66 30.22
N LEU A 137 8.17 -18.35 29.95
CA LEU A 137 7.09 -17.68 29.23
C LEU A 137 6.93 -18.14 27.78
N SER A 138 8.00 -18.62 27.14
CA SER A 138 7.94 -19.15 25.76
C SER A 138 7.41 -20.57 25.66
N GLN A 139 7.42 -21.34 26.75
CA GLN A 139 6.93 -22.72 26.80
C GLN A 139 5.47 -22.82 27.24
N VAL A 140 4.96 -21.84 27.98
CA VAL A 140 3.57 -21.81 28.44
C VAL A 140 2.64 -21.50 27.27
N SER A 141 2.03 -22.55 26.69
CA SER A 141 1.06 -22.41 25.61
C SER A 141 -0.20 -21.70 26.11
N SER A 142 -0.71 -20.74 25.33
CA SER A 142 -2.00 -20.10 25.52
C SER A 142 -3.15 -21.07 25.21
N THR A 143 -3.34 -22.12 26.02
CA THR A 143 -4.62 -22.83 26.04
C THR A 143 -5.61 -21.96 26.81
N PRO A 144 -6.82 -21.69 26.29
CA PRO A 144 -7.85 -21.00 27.04
C PRO A 144 -8.37 -21.96 28.11
N GLU A 145 -7.72 -21.94 29.27
CA GLU A 145 -8.22 -22.62 30.45
C GLU A 145 -9.52 -21.94 30.87
N LYS A 146 -10.64 -22.53 30.46
CA LYS A 146 -11.97 -22.26 31.03
C LYS A 146 -11.95 -22.67 32.50
N GLY A 147 -11.47 -21.79 33.35
CA GLY A 147 -11.51 -21.94 34.81
C GLY A 147 -10.85 -20.74 35.48
N GLU A 148 -11.65 -19.82 36.02
CA GLU A 148 -11.18 -18.62 36.76
C GLU A 148 -10.48 -18.92 38.10
N SER A 149 -10.08 -20.18 38.33
CA SER A 149 -9.52 -20.64 39.60
C SER A 149 -8.30 -21.55 39.42
N ASP A 150 -7.50 -21.35 38.38
CA ASP A 150 -6.24 -22.08 38.20
C ASP A 150 -5.05 -21.23 38.69
N PRO A 151 -4.33 -21.61 39.77
CA PRO A 151 -3.17 -20.88 40.28
C PRO A 151 -2.03 -20.76 39.25
N SER A 152 -2.02 -21.62 38.23
CA SER A 152 -1.09 -21.57 37.09
C SER A 152 -1.31 -20.34 36.20
N ALA A 153 -2.57 -19.96 35.97
CA ALA A 153 -2.93 -18.83 35.12
C ALA A 153 -2.57 -17.49 35.76
N GLU A 154 -2.80 -17.33 37.06
CA GLU A 154 -2.44 -16.13 37.82
C GLU A 154 -0.92 -15.93 37.88
N THR A 155 -0.17 -17.02 38.08
CA THR A 155 1.29 -17.03 38.02
C THR A 155 1.82 -16.55 36.65
N THR A 156 1.24 -17.08 35.57
CA THR A 156 1.64 -16.71 34.20
C THR A 156 1.37 -15.24 33.91
N ARG A 157 0.22 -14.71 34.36
CA ARG A 157 -0.10 -13.28 34.24
C ARG A 157 0.91 -12.41 34.96
N LEU A 158 1.28 -12.77 36.18
CA LEU A 158 2.25 -12.03 36.99
C LEU A 158 3.65 -12.01 36.37
N LEU A 159 4.13 -13.14 35.83
CA LEU A 159 5.41 -13.22 35.14
C LEU A 159 5.40 -12.46 33.80
N ARG A 160 4.30 -12.48 33.05
CA ARG A 160 4.14 -11.67 31.82
C ARG A 160 4.18 -10.17 32.12
N ARG A 161 3.58 -9.74 33.23
CA ARG A 161 3.66 -8.35 33.68
C ARG A 161 5.10 -7.94 33.98
N ALA A 162 5.84 -8.76 34.74
CA ALA A 162 7.26 -8.51 35.02
C ALA A 162 8.08 -8.42 33.72
N TYR A 163 7.85 -9.33 32.78
CA TYR A 163 8.48 -9.28 31.46
C TYR A 163 8.19 -7.98 30.70
N LEU A 164 6.93 -7.51 30.65
CA LEU A 164 6.58 -6.26 29.98
C LEU A 164 7.26 -5.04 30.61
N HIS A 165 7.47 -5.05 31.93
CA HIS A 165 8.22 -3.98 32.61
C HIS A 165 9.73 -4.03 32.34
N LEU A 166 10.30 -5.22 32.17
CA LEU A 166 11.74 -5.42 31.96
C LEU A 166 12.16 -5.27 30.49
N LEU A 167 11.26 -5.55 29.56
CA LEU A 167 11.58 -5.60 28.13
C LEU A 167 12.18 -4.28 27.60
N PRO A 168 11.66 -3.07 27.91
CA PRO A 168 12.25 -1.83 27.41
C PRO A 168 13.69 -1.61 27.89
N SER A 169 13.99 -1.88 29.16
CA SER A 169 15.33 -1.70 29.71
C SER A 169 16.29 -2.79 29.22
N ALA A 170 15.82 -4.02 29.07
CA ALA A 170 16.58 -5.12 28.48
C ALA A 170 16.93 -4.89 27.00
N LEU A 171 15.98 -4.42 26.18
CA LEU A 171 16.23 -4.09 24.77
C LEU A 171 17.21 -2.94 24.61
N ARG A 172 17.15 -1.92 25.48
CA ARG A 172 18.13 -0.82 25.47
C ARG A 172 19.53 -1.29 25.87
N ALA A 173 19.63 -2.15 26.89
CA ALA A 173 20.91 -2.73 27.30
C ALA A 173 21.47 -3.72 26.25
N ALA A 174 20.61 -4.35 25.44
CA ALA A 174 21.01 -5.26 24.38
C ALA A 174 21.40 -4.57 23.06
N ALA A 175 20.95 -3.33 22.82
CA ALA A 175 21.24 -2.62 21.58
C ALA A 175 22.76 -2.38 21.41
N PRO A 176 23.35 -2.70 20.23
CA PRO A 176 24.76 -2.42 19.99
C PRO A 176 25.02 -0.90 19.98
N PRO A 177 26.21 -0.44 20.41
CA PRO A 177 26.58 0.98 20.34
C PRO A 177 26.55 1.41 18.87
N ALA A 178 25.74 2.44 18.57
CA ALA A 178 25.54 2.94 17.21
C ALA A 178 26.87 3.20 16.50
N SER A 179 26.99 2.66 15.27
CA SER A 179 28.10 2.93 14.36
C SER A 179 28.27 4.44 14.14
N PRO A 180 29.52 4.97 14.07
CA PRO A 180 29.78 6.42 13.95
C PRO A 180 29.33 7.04 12.61
N ALA A 181 28.77 6.26 11.68
CA ALA A 181 28.32 6.74 10.38
C ALA A 181 26.83 7.15 10.33
N VAL A 182 26.09 7.09 11.43
CA VAL A 182 24.72 7.61 11.50
C VAL A 182 24.67 8.74 12.51
N THR A 183 24.63 9.96 12.00
CA THR A 183 24.34 11.20 12.73
C THR A 183 23.20 10.98 13.71
N ALA A 184 23.49 11.24 14.99
CA ALA A 184 22.55 11.55 16.07
C ALA A 184 21.09 11.09 15.85
N PHE A 185 20.84 9.80 16.07
CA PHE A 185 19.59 9.45 16.73
C PHE A 185 19.74 9.90 18.20
N ASP A 186 19.50 11.19 18.43
CA ASP A 186 19.03 11.62 19.73
C ASP A 186 17.80 10.76 20.05
N LEU A 187 17.88 9.94 21.10
CA LEU A 187 16.70 9.52 21.84
C LEU A 187 16.39 10.65 22.83
N PRO A 188 15.59 11.68 22.51
CA PRO A 188 14.99 12.49 23.54
C PRO A 188 13.81 11.70 24.11
N SER A 189 13.74 11.62 25.45
CA SER A 189 12.59 11.15 26.22
C SER A 189 12.42 9.61 26.30
N PRO A 190 11.86 9.09 27.41
CA PRO A 190 11.67 7.65 27.66
C PRO A 190 10.49 7.03 26.88
N THR A 191 9.87 7.79 25.97
CA THR A 191 8.86 7.30 25.05
C THR A 191 9.52 6.64 23.84
N LEU A 192 9.39 5.33 23.72
CA LEU A 192 9.55 4.61 22.45
C LEU A 192 8.63 5.32 21.43
N LYS A 193 9.18 6.20 20.58
CA LYS A 193 8.38 6.84 19.54
C LYS A 193 7.83 5.75 18.63
N GLU A 194 6.53 5.82 18.36
CA GLU A 194 5.66 4.82 17.72
C GLU A 194 6.04 4.40 16.28
N THR A 195 7.21 4.77 15.75
CA THR A 195 7.39 4.94 14.30
C THR A 195 8.51 4.15 13.65
N ASN A 196 8.93 2.99 14.19
CA ASN A 196 9.76 2.09 13.37
C ASN A 196 9.63 0.59 13.70
N ALA A 197 8.41 0.05 13.65
CA ALA A 197 8.19 -1.39 13.77
C ALA A 197 8.99 -2.20 12.73
N VAL A 198 9.19 -1.64 11.53
CA VAL A 198 10.00 -2.24 10.45
C VAL A 198 11.47 -2.37 10.84
N ALA A 199 12.09 -1.32 11.42
CA ALA A 199 13.47 -1.42 11.89
C ALA A 199 13.62 -2.40 13.04
N TRP A 200 12.63 -2.48 13.93
CA TRP A 200 12.61 -3.49 14.99
C TRP A 200 12.44 -4.91 14.44
N TYR A 201 11.63 -5.09 13.39
CA TYR A 201 11.51 -6.36 12.68
C TYR A 201 12.85 -6.75 12.02
N GLY A 202 13.53 -5.81 11.37
CA GLY A 202 14.86 -6.04 10.80
C GLY A 202 15.88 -6.47 11.85
N ARG A 203 15.86 -5.88 13.04
CA ARG A 203 16.69 -6.31 14.18
C ARG A 203 16.30 -7.67 14.71
N TYR A 204 15.02 -7.93 14.92
CA TYR A 204 14.51 -9.23 15.34
C TYR A 204 14.96 -10.35 14.39
N ALA A 205 14.93 -10.11 13.08
CA ALA A 205 15.33 -11.09 12.07
C ALA A 205 16.86 -11.29 11.93
N SER A 206 17.69 -10.37 12.45
CA SER A 206 19.14 -10.37 12.22
C SER A 206 19.99 -10.48 13.49
N ASP A 207 19.45 -10.11 14.66
CA ASP A 207 20.15 -10.13 15.94
C ASP A 207 19.58 -11.21 16.88
N PRO A 208 20.34 -12.27 17.20
CA PRO A 208 19.87 -13.36 18.06
C PRO A 208 19.56 -12.89 19.49
N VAL A 209 20.16 -11.79 19.94
CA VAL A 209 19.89 -11.23 21.28
C VAL A 209 18.50 -10.62 21.33
N THR A 210 18.15 -9.83 20.30
CA THR A 210 16.81 -9.25 20.12
C THR A 210 15.76 -10.33 19.87
N GLU A 211 16.07 -11.35 19.07
CA GLU A 211 15.20 -12.51 18.84
C GLU A 211 14.84 -13.20 20.17
N GLN A 212 15.83 -13.49 21.01
CA GLN A 212 15.61 -14.14 22.31
C GLN A 212 14.79 -13.28 23.27
N LEU A 213 15.04 -11.96 23.32
CA LEU A 213 14.28 -11.06 24.19
C LEU A 213 12.81 -10.95 23.78
N LEU A 214 12.50 -11.01 22.48
CA LEU A 214 11.14 -10.92 21.95
C LEU A 214 10.44 -12.28 21.85
N SER A 215 11.19 -13.38 22.05
CA SER A 215 10.69 -14.75 21.94
C SER A 215 9.45 -15.07 22.79
N PRO A 216 9.26 -14.55 24.03
CA PRO A 216 8.04 -14.84 24.79
C PRO A 216 6.78 -14.30 24.12
N TYR A 217 6.87 -13.12 23.51
CA TYR A 217 5.74 -12.54 22.78
C TYR A 217 5.48 -13.31 21.47
N MET A 218 6.54 -13.58 20.70
CA MET A 218 6.44 -14.26 19.41
C MET A 218 5.96 -15.69 19.52
N SER A 219 6.47 -16.45 20.48
CA SER A 219 6.12 -17.86 20.69
C SER A 219 4.66 -18.07 21.11
N VAL A 220 4.09 -17.14 21.86
CA VAL A 220 2.69 -17.19 22.31
C VAL A 220 1.74 -16.63 21.26
N THR A 221 2.12 -15.53 20.59
CA THR A 221 1.20 -14.76 19.74
C THR A 221 1.29 -15.12 18.26
N VAL A 222 2.49 -15.39 17.74
CA VAL A 222 2.75 -15.56 16.30
C VAL A 222 3.02 -17.02 15.93
N ALA A 223 3.91 -17.70 16.67
CA ALA A 223 4.36 -19.04 16.34
C ALA A 223 3.25 -20.12 16.24
N PRO A 224 2.13 -20.07 17.01
CA PRO A 224 1.04 -21.01 16.82
C PRO A 224 0.35 -20.79 15.47
N LEU A 225 0.09 -19.52 15.10
CA LEU A 225 -0.55 -19.15 13.84
C LEU A 225 0.33 -19.48 12.64
N GLU A 226 1.63 -19.23 12.75
CA GLU A 226 2.62 -19.59 11.72
C GLU A 226 2.68 -21.12 11.51
N ARG A 227 2.63 -21.90 12.59
CA ARG A 227 2.59 -23.38 12.51
C ARG A 227 1.30 -23.88 11.86
N GLU A 228 0.16 -23.32 12.24
CA GLU A 228 -1.11 -23.64 11.60
C GLU A 228 -1.11 -23.27 10.11
N LEU A 229 -0.58 -22.09 9.76
CA LEU A 229 -0.47 -21.63 8.39
C LEU A 229 0.37 -22.61 7.55
N ARG A 230 1.55 -23.00 8.02
CA ARG A 230 2.41 -23.98 7.33
C ARG A 230 1.80 -25.38 7.30
N TYR A 231 1.01 -25.75 8.31
CA TYR A 231 0.32 -27.03 8.32
C TYR A 231 -0.78 -27.07 7.25
N HIS A 232 -1.67 -26.07 7.23
CA HIS A 232 -2.76 -26.02 6.27
C HIS A 232 -2.28 -25.72 4.86
N PHE A 233 -1.28 -24.88 4.70
CA PHE A 233 -0.74 -24.50 3.40
C PHE A 233 0.68 -25.03 3.29
N CYS A 234 0.78 -26.24 2.75
CA CYS A 234 2.01 -26.83 2.25
C CYS A 234 1.76 -27.48 0.89
N ALA A 235 2.80 -27.52 0.05
CA ALA A 235 2.71 -28.05 -1.29
C ALA A 235 2.16 -29.50 -1.29
N GLY A 236 1.13 -29.76 -2.10
CA GLY A 236 0.51 -31.09 -2.24
C GLY A 236 -0.68 -31.38 -1.31
N ARG A 237 -1.07 -30.44 -0.44
CA ARG A 237 -2.35 -30.54 0.30
C ARG A 237 -3.51 -29.94 -0.48
N GLU A 238 -4.69 -30.52 -0.33
CA GLU A 238 -5.93 -30.06 -0.97
C GLU A 238 -6.29 -28.62 -0.58
N THR A 239 -5.96 -28.21 0.64
CA THR A 239 -6.14 -26.84 1.16
C THR A 239 -5.29 -25.78 0.46
N ALA A 240 -4.25 -26.17 -0.28
CA ALA A 240 -3.40 -25.28 -1.07
C ALA A 240 -3.66 -25.46 -2.59
N ALA A 241 -4.92 -25.63 -2.97
CA ALA A 241 -5.31 -25.72 -4.37
C ALA A 241 -4.91 -24.45 -5.15
N LEU A 242 -4.10 -24.63 -6.20
CA LEU A 242 -3.56 -23.51 -7.00
C LEU A 242 -4.64 -22.59 -7.59
N HIS A 243 -5.83 -23.12 -7.86
CA HIS A 243 -6.94 -22.33 -8.43
C HIS A 243 -7.80 -21.64 -7.38
N GLU A 244 -7.48 -21.79 -6.08
CA GLU A 244 -8.27 -21.25 -4.98
C GLU A 244 -7.43 -20.45 -3.96
N PRO A 245 -6.69 -19.41 -4.38
CA PRO A 245 -5.90 -18.56 -3.48
C PRO A 245 -6.78 -17.84 -2.45
N GLN A 246 -8.08 -17.68 -2.70
CA GLN A 246 -9.04 -17.10 -1.73
C GLN A 246 -9.09 -17.86 -0.40
N HIS A 247 -8.84 -19.17 -0.38
CA HIS A 247 -8.84 -19.94 0.86
C HIS A 247 -7.66 -19.59 1.76
N PHE A 248 -6.49 -19.34 1.16
CA PHE A 248 -5.32 -18.85 1.87
C PHE A 248 -5.60 -17.49 2.54
N PHE A 249 -6.15 -16.54 1.79
CA PHE A 249 -6.38 -15.20 2.30
C PHE A 249 -7.56 -15.10 3.27
N ALA A 250 -8.57 -15.97 3.13
CA ALA A 250 -9.62 -16.12 4.13
C ALA A 250 -9.04 -16.64 5.45
N PHE A 251 -8.23 -17.71 5.39
CA PHE A 251 -7.54 -18.25 6.56
C PHE A 251 -6.59 -17.22 7.20
N LEU A 252 -5.89 -16.43 6.39
CA LEU A 252 -5.02 -15.36 6.88
C LEU A 252 -5.82 -14.31 7.66
N SER A 253 -7.01 -13.93 7.16
CA SER A 253 -7.90 -12.99 7.84
C SER A 253 -8.32 -13.52 9.22
N ASP A 254 -8.70 -14.79 9.30
CA ASP A 254 -9.07 -15.45 10.56
C ASP A 254 -7.88 -15.51 11.53
N CYS A 255 -6.66 -15.72 11.03
CA CYS A 255 -5.45 -15.69 11.84
C CYS A 255 -5.16 -14.30 12.40
N VAL A 256 -5.35 -13.23 11.61
CA VAL A 256 -5.19 -11.85 12.09
C VAL A 256 -6.18 -11.52 13.20
N GLU A 257 -7.44 -11.94 13.08
CA GLU A 257 -8.44 -11.77 14.14
C GLU A 257 -8.07 -12.54 15.41
N ARG A 258 -7.61 -13.79 15.27
CA ARG A 258 -7.13 -14.59 16.39
C ARG A 258 -5.88 -13.99 17.03
N GLN A 259 -4.94 -13.47 16.24
CA GLN A 259 -3.74 -12.79 16.74
C GLN A 259 -4.12 -11.61 17.65
N ARG A 260 -5.10 -10.80 17.22
CA ARG A 260 -5.62 -9.68 18.01
C ARG A 260 -6.27 -10.14 19.32
N SER A 261 -7.05 -11.23 19.28
CA SER A 261 -7.61 -11.82 20.50
C SER A 261 -6.51 -12.28 21.44
N ILE A 262 -5.52 -13.03 20.93
CA ILE A 262 -4.38 -13.51 21.74
C ILE A 262 -3.61 -12.32 22.32
N HIS A 263 -3.36 -11.27 21.52
CA HIS A 263 -2.69 -10.06 21.98
C HIS A 263 -3.46 -9.41 23.16
N LYS A 264 -4.77 -9.24 22.99
CA LYS A 264 -5.65 -8.66 23.99
C LYS A 264 -5.69 -9.49 25.28
N ASP A 265 -6.05 -10.77 25.15
CA ASP A 265 -6.32 -11.68 26.27
C ASP A 265 -5.03 -12.04 27.04
N SER A 266 -3.89 -12.13 26.35
CA SER A 266 -2.62 -12.59 26.94
C SER A 266 -1.70 -11.47 27.41
N TRP A 267 -1.84 -10.25 26.87
CA TRP A 267 -0.88 -9.17 27.11
C TRP A 267 -1.53 -7.84 27.52
N VAL A 268 -2.64 -7.44 26.91
CA VAL A 268 -3.33 -6.18 27.26
C VAL A 268 -4.04 -6.30 28.60
N ASP A 269 -4.81 -7.37 28.83
CA ASP A 269 -5.55 -7.57 30.09
C ASP A 269 -4.62 -7.77 31.30
N VAL A 270 -3.40 -8.25 31.07
CA VAL A 270 -2.37 -8.38 32.10
C VAL A 270 -1.82 -7.02 32.56
N SER A 271 -1.88 -6.02 31.68
CA SER A 271 -1.36 -4.68 31.94
C SER A 271 -2.33 -3.76 32.70
N SER A 272 -3.62 -4.12 32.76
CA SER A 272 -4.68 -3.32 33.37
C SER A 272 -4.97 -3.66 34.84
N LEU A 273 -4.24 -4.63 35.44
CA LEU A 273 -4.38 -4.95 36.86
C LEU A 273 -3.99 -3.74 37.74
N PRO A 274 -4.83 -3.35 38.72
CA PRO A 274 -4.51 -2.26 39.62
C PRO A 274 -3.22 -2.56 40.38
N GLN A 275 -2.28 -1.61 40.40
CA GLN A 275 -1.19 -1.62 41.35
C GLN A 275 -1.78 -1.61 42.77
N ALA A 276 -1.25 -2.44 43.66
CA ALA A 276 -1.57 -2.36 45.08
C ALA A 276 -1.39 -0.91 45.55
N PRO A 277 -2.25 -0.37 46.44
CA PRO A 277 -2.19 1.02 46.85
C PRO A 277 -0.91 1.28 47.66
N SER A 278 0.17 1.61 46.97
CA SER A 278 1.35 2.20 47.61
C SER A 278 1.01 3.65 47.94
N SER A 279 0.66 3.90 49.20
CA SER A 279 0.59 5.24 49.77
C SER A 279 1.89 5.99 49.43
N SER A 280 1.74 7.21 48.89
CA SER A 280 2.79 8.18 48.54
C SER A 280 3.62 7.93 47.26
N SER A 281 3.07 8.26 46.09
CA SER A 281 3.82 8.91 45.00
C SER A 281 2.87 9.52 43.95
N PRO A 282 3.02 10.78 43.53
CA PRO A 282 2.21 11.40 42.50
C PRO A 282 2.87 11.26 41.11
N THR A 283 2.90 10.07 40.51
CA THR A 283 3.24 9.90 39.07
C THR A 283 2.60 8.65 38.42
N PRO A 284 1.25 8.53 38.37
CA PRO A 284 0.60 7.39 37.71
C PRO A 284 0.54 7.49 36.18
N THR A 285 0.62 8.69 35.61
CA THR A 285 0.32 8.92 34.18
C THR A 285 1.44 8.54 33.22
N PHE A 286 2.71 8.58 33.66
CA PHE A 286 3.84 8.44 32.74
C PHE A 286 4.25 6.97 32.49
N VAL A 287 4.05 6.11 33.49
CA VAL A 287 4.36 4.66 33.40
C VAL A 287 3.31 3.92 32.55
N GLN A 288 2.03 4.31 32.64
CA GLN A 288 0.96 3.71 31.84
C GLN A 288 1.11 4.00 30.34
N THR A 289 1.50 5.23 29.96
CA THR A 289 1.72 5.60 28.55
C THR A 289 2.89 4.83 27.93
N SER A 290 3.97 4.58 28.69
CA SER A 290 5.13 3.82 28.21
C SER A 290 4.81 2.34 27.91
N LEU A 291 3.89 1.74 28.67
CA LEU A 291 3.53 0.33 28.49
C LEU A 291 2.54 0.14 27.33
N ALA A 292 1.59 1.07 27.16
CA ALA A 292 0.71 1.10 26.00
C ALA A 292 1.49 1.19 24.68
N SER A 293 2.49 2.08 24.59
CA SER A 293 3.35 2.19 23.40
C SER A 293 4.18 0.92 23.14
N LEU A 294 4.62 0.21 24.20
CA LEU A 294 5.33 -1.06 24.04
C LEU A 294 4.41 -2.16 23.51
N LEU A 295 3.19 -2.28 24.05
CA LEU A 295 2.22 -3.26 23.59
C LEU A 295 1.83 -3.02 22.12
N HIS A 296 1.64 -1.75 21.74
CA HIS A 296 1.40 -1.37 20.36
C HIS A 296 2.57 -1.75 19.44
N LEU A 297 3.81 -1.51 19.87
CA LEU A 297 5.00 -1.93 19.12
C LEU A 297 5.07 -3.46 18.97
N LEU A 298 4.78 -4.22 20.03
CA LEU A 298 4.78 -5.68 20.00
C LEU A 298 3.69 -6.21 19.06
N ASP A 299 2.49 -5.64 19.09
CA ASP A 299 1.41 -5.99 18.17
C ASP A 299 1.80 -5.76 16.70
N HIS A 300 2.33 -4.57 16.39
CA HIS A 300 2.81 -4.25 15.04
C HIS A 300 3.94 -5.18 14.59
N LEU A 301 4.90 -5.46 15.47
CA LEU A 301 6.00 -6.38 15.20
C LEU A 301 5.50 -7.81 14.96
N GLY A 302 4.53 -8.27 15.77
CA GLY A 302 3.92 -9.58 15.61
C GLY A 302 3.17 -9.70 14.29
N GLN A 303 2.41 -8.67 13.90
CA GLN A 303 1.71 -8.61 12.62
C GLN A 303 2.69 -8.61 11.44
N LEU A 304 3.80 -7.85 11.52
CA LEU A 304 4.87 -7.88 10.53
C LEU A 304 5.51 -9.27 10.40
N ALA A 305 5.86 -9.90 11.51
CA ALA A 305 6.46 -11.24 11.52
C ALA A 305 5.52 -12.29 10.93
N PHE A 306 4.23 -12.25 11.30
CA PHE A 306 3.22 -13.15 10.76
C PHE A 306 2.99 -12.91 9.27
N SER A 307 2.89 -11.65 8.82
CA SER A 307 2.79 -11.29 7.41
C SER A 307 3.99 -11.78 6.60
N ALA A 308 5.21 -11.63 7.11
CA ALA A 308 6.40 -12.14 6.44
C ALA A 308 6.38 -13.67 6.31
N ALA A 309 5.96 -14.39 7.35
CA ALA A 309 5.76 -15.84 7.28
C ALA A 309 4.67 -16.22 6.26
N ALA A 310 3.60 -15.42 6.16
CA ALA A 310 2.53 -15.62 5.19
C ALA A 310 2.98 -15.41 3.75
N VAL A 311 3.80 -14.41 3.47
CA VAL A 311 4.43 -14.23 2.15
C VAL A 311 5.19 -15.49 1.77
N VAL A 312 6.08 -15.98 2.64
CA VAL A 312 6.90 -17.16 2.36
C VAL A 312 6.04 -18.41 2.14
N ALA A 313 5.01 -18.61 2.98
CA ALA A 313 4.08 -19.73 2.83
C ALA A 313 3.31 -19.65 1.51
N PHE A 314 2.82 -18.47 1.15
CA PHE A 314 2.10 -18.26 -0.11
C PHE A 314 3.00 -18.53 -1.33
N GLN A 315 4.17 -17.90 -1.36
CA GLN A 315 5.12 -18.05 -2.47
C GLN A 315 5.55 -19.50 -2.67
N SER A 316 5.77 -20.25 -1.59
CA SER A 316 6.18 -21.66 -1.66
C SER A 316 5.03 -22.59 -2.07
N CYS A 317 3.82 -22.41 -1.54
CA CYS A 317 2.70 -23.31 -1.81
C CYS A 317 2.06 -23.08 -3.18
N TYR A 318 1.96 -21.82 -3.58
CA TYR A 318 1.32 -21.40 -4.82
C TYR A 318 2.34 -21.20 -5.95
N GLY A 319 3.64 -21.40 -5.68
CA GLY A 319 4.69 -21.10 -6.65
C GLY A 319 4.62 -19.65 -7.14
N TRP A 320 4.27 -18.71 -6.26
CA TRP A 320 4.07 -17.30 -6.58
C TRP A 320 5.40 -16.55 -6.56
N GLN A 321 6.24 -16.80 -7.56
CA GLN A 321 7.61 -16.25 -7.63
C GLN A 321 7.93 -15.78 -9.06
N PRO A 322 8.84 -14.80 -9.25
CA PRO A 322 9.18 -14.21 -10.55
C PRO A 322 9.56 -15.20 -11.65
N HIS A 323 10.12 -16.36 -11.28
CA HIS A 323 10.58 -17.36 -12.24
C HIS A 323 9.57 -18.48 -12.47
N SER A 324 8.41 -18.41 -11.83
CA SER A 324 7.38 -19.44 -11.93
C SER A 324 6.69 -19.41 -13.29
N PRO A 325 6.51 -20.56 -13.96
CA PRO A 325 5.73 -20.61 -15.20
C PRO A 325 4.25 -20.24 -14.96
N LEU A 326 3.77 -20.34 -13.71
CA LEU A 326 2.41 -20.01 -13.34
C LEU A 326 2.09 -18.52 -13.53
N TRP A 327 3.08 -17.63 -13.36
CA TRP A 327 2.91 -16.19 -13.61
C TRP A 327 2.62 -15.86 -15.08
N ARG A 328 2.88 -16.80 -16.01
CA ARG A 328 2.49 -16.66 -17.43
C ARG A 328 1.02 -16.97 -17.67
N SER A 329 0.35 -17.64 -16.74
CA SER A 329 -1.07 -17.96 -16.85
C SER A 329 -1.90 -16.74 -16.43
N LYS A 330 -2.57 -16.12 -17.40
CA LYS A 330 -3.43 -14.95 -17.18
C LYS A 330 -4.49 -15.21 -16.10
N ASP A 331 -5.22 -16.32 -16.20
CA ASP A 331 -6.32 -16.63 -15.29
C ASP A 331 -5.82 -16.82 -13.86
N TYR A 332 -4.67 -17.46 -13.70
CA TYR A 332 -4.03 -17.65 -12.41
C TYR A 332 -3.63 -16.32 -11.76
N VAL A 333 -3.00 -15.43 -12.53
CA VAL A 333 -2.61 -14.10 -12.07
C VAL A 333 -3.84 -13.28 -11.67
N VAL A 334 -4.89 -13.29 -12.50
CA VAL A 334 -6.12 -12.53 -12.25
C VAL A 334 -6.84 -13.01 -10.99
N VAL A 335 -7.02 -14.32 -10.82
CA VAL A 335 -7.68 -14.88 -9.63
C VAL A 335 -6.86 -14.58 -8.37
N THR A 336 -5.54 -14.72 -8.44
CA THR A 336 -4.65 -14.49 -7.30
C THR A 336 -4.62 -13.03 -6.88
N ILE A 337 -4.41 -12.09 -7.82
CA ILE A 337 -4.46 -10.66 -7.50
C ILE A 337 -5.83 -10.30 -6.94
N ASN A 338 -6.92 -10.80 -7.53
CA ASN A 338 -8.25 -10.53 -6.99
C ASN A 338 -8.40 -10.98 -5.54
N ALA A 339 -7.90 -12.17 -5.18
CA ALA A 339 -7.92 -12.64 -3.81
C ALA A 339 -7.08 -11.75 -2.86
N ILE A 340 -5.91 -11.26 -3.32
CA ILE A 340 -5.06 -10.32 -2.57
C ILE A 340 -5.81 -8.99 -2.34
N LEU A 341 -6.42 -8.41 -3.38
CA LEU A 341 -7.14 -7.14 -3.25
C LEU A 341 -8.36 -7.29 -2.31
N ASP A 342 -9.10 -8.40 -2.41
CA ASP A 342 -10.23 -8.68 -1.50
C ASP A 342 -9.79 -8.89 -0.05
N PHE A 343 -8.58 -9.40 0.16
CA PHE A 343 -7.97 -9.50 1.48
C PHE A 343 -7.63 -8.14 2.04
N VAL A 344 -6.91 -7.30 1.28
CA VAL A 344 -6.50 -5.96 1.70
C VAL A 344 -7.71 -5.11 2.09
N ALA A 345 -8.77 -5.13 1.25
CA ALA A 345 -10.00 -4.40 1.53
C ALA A 345 -10.67 -4.87 2.84
N ARG A 346 -10.53 -6.14 3.22
CA ARG A 346 -11.05 -6.67 4.50
C ARG A 346 -10.10 -6.44 5.67
N ALA A 347 -8.80 -6.40 5.39
CA ALA A 347 -7.75 -6.19 6.36
C ALA A 347 -7.57 -4.71 6.75
N GLU A 348 -8.22 -3.78 6.05
CA GLU A 348 -8.23 -2.36 6.39
C GLU A 348 -8.72 -2.15 7.84
N GLY A 349 -7.91 -1.44 8.64
CA GLY A 349 -8.13 -1.29 10.08
C GLY A 349 -7.92 -2.55 10.92
N ARG A 350 -7.59 -3.69 10.29
CA ARG A 350 -7.32 -4.99 10.93
C ARG A 350 -5.83 -5.37 10.97
N LEU A 351 -5.10 -5.03 9.93
CA LEU A 351 -3.64 -5.09 9.93
C LEU A 351 -3.07 -3.69 10.10
N CYS A 352 -1.92 -3.61 10.76
CA CYS A 352 -1.12 -2.41 10.72
C CYS A 352 -0.68 -2.13 9.27
N ARG A 353 -0.46 -0.85 8.99
CA ARG A 353 -0.14 -0.38 7.65
C ARG A 353 1.12 -1.05 7.13
N GLU A 354 2.16 -1.14 7.96
CA GLU A 354 3.46 -1.70 7.60
C GLU A 354 3.37 -3.19 7.24
N ALA A 355 2.53 -3.96 7.94
CA ALA A 355 2.30 -5.38 7.62
C ALA A 355 1.54 -5.57 6.31
N THR A 356 0.64 -4.65 5.98
CA THR A 356 -0.10 -4.62 4.71
C THR A 356 0.82 -4.23 3.55
N GLU A 357 1.65 -3.21 3.76
CA GLU A 357 2.68 -2.77 2.80
C GLU A 357 3.66 -3.91 2.49
N LEU A 358 4.16 -4.61 3.52
CA LEU A 358 5.06 -5.76 3.35
C LEU A 358 4.41 -6.87 2.50
N LEU A 359 3.15 -7.22 2.77
CA LEU A 359 2.43 -8.23 1.98
C LEU A 359 2.32 -7.79 0.51
N LEU A 360 1.93 -6.54 0.27
CA LEU A 360 1.70 -6.05 -1.09
C LEU A 360 2.99 -5.88 -1.88
N GLU A 361 4.07 -5.40 -1.26
CA GLU A 361 5.39 -5.30 -1.90
C GLU A 361 5.89 -6.66 -2.41
N HIS A 362 5.69 -7.72 -1.62
CA HIS A 362 6.22 -9.05 -1.94
C HIS A 362 5.26 -9.91 -2.80
N LEU A 363 3.97 -9.59 -2.82
CA LEU A 363 2.97 -10.33 -3.58
C LEU A 363 2.59 -9.64 -4.90
N LEU A 364 2.62 -8.31 -4.95
CA LEU A 364 2.22 -7.51 -6.11
C LEU A 364 3.43 -6.83 -6.77
N THR A 365 4.38 -7.64 -7.23
CA THR A 365 5.52 -7.13 -8.02
C THR A 365 5.04 -6.47 -9.32
N GLU A 366 5.83 -5.52 -9.85
CA GLU A 366 5.52 -4.78 -11.07
C GLU A 366 5.13 -5.71 -12.24
N GLU A 367 5.84 -6.83 -12.44
CA GLU A 367 5.57 -7.78 -13.53
C GLU A 367 4.16 -8.37 -13.47
N VAL A 368 3.71 -8.76 -12.28
CA VAL A 368 2.39 -9.34 -12.07
C VAL A 368 1.31 -8.28 -12.21
N VAL A 369 1.54 -7.07 -11.68
CA VAL A 369 0.63 -5.93 -11.84
C VAL A 369 0.48 -5.57 -13.32
N LEU A 370 1.56 -5.61 -14.11
CA LEU A 370 1.52 -5.41 -15.56
C LEU A 370 0.70 -6.49 -16.27
N SER A 371 0.84 -7.76 -15.88
CA SER A 371 0.03 -8.85 -16.43
C SER A 371 -1.46 -8.67 -16.09
N TYR A 372 -1.77 -8.18 -14.90
CA TYR A 372 -3.14 -7.89 -14.48
C TYR A 372 -3.73 -6.67 -15.19
N ALA A 373 -2.94 -5.61 -15.37
CA ALA A 373 -3.29 -4.43 -16.16
C ALA A 373 -3.66 -4.82 -17.60
N ARG A 374 -2.85 -5.67 -18.25
CA ARG A 374 -3.16 -6.20 -19.58
C ARG A 374 -4.45 -7.00 -19.60
N ALA A 375 -4.73 -7.80 -18.56
CA ALA A 375 -6.00 -8.52 -18.47
C ALA A 375 -7.21 -7.57 -18.38
N GLY A 376 -7.05 -6.42 -17.68
CA GLY A 376 -8.05 -5.35 -17.62
C GLY A 376 -8.27 -4.66 -18.97
N GLU A 377 -7.18 -4.38 -19.70
CA GLU A 377 -7.23 -3.86 -21.08
C GLU A 377 -8.00 -4.80 -22.01
N GLU A 378 -7.63 -6.09 -22.04
CA GLU A 378 -8.27 -7.10 -22.87
C GLU A 378 -9.76 -7.27 -22.53
N MET A 379 -10.12 -7.19 -21.24
CA MET A 379 -11.52 -7.24 -20.80
C MET A 379 -12.32 -6.03 -21.34
N ALA A 380 -11.75 -4.83 -21.27
CA ALA A 380 -12.38 -3.61 -21.74
C ALA A 380 -12.56 -3.60 -23.27
N ASN A 381 -11.52 -4.01 -24.01
CA ASN A 381 -11.56 -4.14 -25.47
C ASN A 381 -12.61 -5.19 -25.89
N ALA A 382 -12.66 -6.34 -25.21
CA ALA A 382 -13.71 -7.33 -25.46
C ALA A 382 -15.11 -6.75 -25.21
N ALA A 383 -15.30 -5.95 -24.15
CA ALA A 383 -16.57 -5.29 -23.87
C ALA A 383 -16.97 -4.27 -24.95
N LEU A 384 -15.99 -3.61 -25.58
CA LEU A 384 -16.22 -2.73 -26.73
C LEU A 384 -16.60 -3.51 -28.00
N GLU A 385 -15.96 -4.65 -28.26
CA GLU A 385 -16.21 -5.43 -29.48
C GLU A 385 -17.55 -6.17 -29.44
N ASN A 386 -17.89 -6.79 -28.31
CA ASN A 386 -19.00 -7.76 -28.24
C ASN A 386 -19.92 -7.57 -27.02
N GLY A 387 -19.79 -6.46 -26.28
CA GLY A 387 -20.59 -6.18 -25.08
C GLY A 387 -22.10 -6.24 -25.32
N ALA A 388 -22.57 -5.76 -26.47
CA ALA A 388 -23.99 -5.84 -26.85
C ALA A 388 -24.48 -7.29 -27.04
N ALA A 389 -23.67 -8.17 -27.63
CA ALA A 389 -24.00 -9.57 -27.86
C ALA A 389 -23.96 -10.41 -26.56
N ARG A 390 -23.10 -10.04 -25.60
CA ARG A 390 -22.97 -10.74 -24.30
C ARG A 390 -24.15 -10.49 -23.37
N LEU A 391 -25.00 -9.50 -23.64
CA LEU A 391 -26.25 -9.24 -22.91
C LEU A 391 -27.39 -10.11 -23.46
N TRP A 392 -27.29 -11.42 -23.26
CA TRP A 392 -28.29 -12.41 -23.66
C TRP A 392 -29.72 -12.10 -23.14
N ARG A 393 -29.86 -11.26 -22.10
CA ARG A 393 -31.17 -10.80 -21.58
C ARG A 393 -31.79 -9.65 -22.36
N ARG A 394 -31.02 -8.90 -23.17
CA ARG A 394 -31.53 -7.74 -23.93
C ARG A 394 -32.26 -8.13 -25.22
N SER A 395 -31.85 -9.22 -25.87
CA SER A 395 -32.58 -9.78 -27.02
C SER A 395 -34.01 -10.19 -26.66
N PHE A 396 -34.25 -10.63 -25.42
CA PHE A 396 -35.60 -10.89 -24.88
C PHE A 396 -36.41 -9.61 -24.61
N LEU A 397 -35.77 -8.50 -24.24
CA LEU A 397 -36.42 -7.21 -23.94
C LEU A 397 -36.60 -6.33 -25.18
N ALA A 398 -35.85 -6.58 -26.25
CA ALA A 398 -35.88 -5.81 -27.49
C ALA A 398 -37.09 -6.12 -28.39
N LEU A 399 -37.86 -7.17 -28.10
CA LEU A 399 -39.02 -7.59 -28.89
C LEU A 399 -40.13 -6.51 -29.00
N ASN A 400 -40.16 -5.52 -28.11
CA ASN A 400 -41.15 -4.42 -28.12
C ASN A 400 -40.54 -3.02 -27.86
N ALA A 401 -39.21 -2.86 -27.96
CA ALA A 401 -38.56 -1.58 -27.68
C ALA A 401 -38.53 -0.71 -28.95
N PRO A 402 -39.06 0.54 -28.92
CA PRO A 402 -39.27 1.34 -30.13
C PRO A 402 -38.00 1.84 -30.81
N CYS A 403 -36.83 1.78 -30.15
CA CYS A 403 -35.52 2.07 -30.74
C CYS A 403 -34.44 1.38 -29.90
N THR A 404 -33.64 0.51 -30.52
CA THR A 404 -32.41 0.01 -29.87
C THR A 404 -31.31 1.05 -30.04
N PRO A 405 -30.64 1.49 -28.97
CA PRO A 405 -29.47 2.37 -29.08
C PRO A 405 -28.43 1.75 -30.01
N SER A 406 -27.61 2.57 -30.67
CA SER A 406 -26.53 2.08 -31.53
C SER A 406 -25.68 1.05 -30.78
N SER A 407 -25.34 -0.05 -31.47
CA SER A 407 -24.51 -1.11 -30.92
C SER A 407 -23.20 -0.54 -30.37
N LEU A 408 -22.60 0.42 -31.08
CA LEU A 408 -21.36 1.09 -30.67
C LEU A 408 -21.51 1.84 -29.35
N TYR A 409 -22.57 2.64 -29.19
CA TYR A 409 -22.82 3.39 -27.95
C TYR A 409 -23.03 2.46 -26.75
N THR A 410 -23.79 1.39 -26.96
CA THR A 410 -24.02 0.37 -25.92
C THR A 410 -22.71 -0.31 -25.54
N CYS A 411 -21.91 -0.76 -26.50
CA CYS A 411 -20.60 -1.35 -26.25
C CYS A 411 -19.65 -0.38 -25.53
N SER A 412 -19.66 0.90 -25.90
CA SER A 412 -18.88 1.95 -25.23
C SER A 412 -19.24 2.06 -23.75
N LEU A 413 -20.53 2.04 -23.40
CA LEU A 413 -20.99 2.01 -22.01
C LEU A 413 -20.51 0.76 -21.26
N HIS A 414 -20.46 -0.40 -21.91
CA HIS A 414 -19.96 -1.63 -21.30
C HIS A 414 -18.46 -1.59 -21.06
N MET A 415 -17.70 -1.07 -22.02
CA MET A 415 -16.27 -0.81 -21.86
C MET A 415 -16.01 0.12 -20.68
N VAL A 416 -16.73 1.25 -20.59
CA VAL A 416 -16.62 2.20 -19.48
C VAL A 416 -16.89 1.52 -18.13
N ARG A 417 -18.00 0.78 -18.01
CA ARG A 417 -18.34 0.07 -16.76
C ARG A 417 -17.30 -0.99 -16.38
N ALA A 418 -16.75 -1.71 -17.36
CA ALA A 418 -15.74 -2.72 -17.13
C ALA A 418 -14.44 -2.09 -16.61
N LEU A 419 -13.98 -1.00 -17.23
CA LEU A 419 -12.82 -0.24 -16.77
C LEU A 419 -13.05 0.40 -15.40
N GLU A 420 -14.20 1.01 -15.19
CA GLU A 420 -14.55 1.65 -13.92
C GLU A 420 -14.54 0.65 -12.75
N ALA A 421 -15.09 -0.55 -12.95
CA ALA A 421 -15.06 -1.62 -11.96
C ALA A 421 -13.62 -2.09 -11.68
N PHE A 422 -12.81 -2.24 -12.73
CA PHE A 422 -11.40 -2.61 -12.63
C PHE A 422 -10.58 -1.56 -11.86
N LEU A 423 -10.73 -0.29 -12.24
CA LEU A 423 -10.01 0.84 -11.64
C LEU A 423 -10.41 1.06 -10.18
N ARG A 424 -11.70 1.06 -9.84
CA ARG A 424 -12.15 1.24 -8.44
C ARG A 424 -11.58 0.18 -7.51
N ARG A 425 -11.55 -1.08 -7.97
CA ARG A 425 -11.01 -2.19 -7.18
C ARG A 425 -9.53 -1.98 -6.85
N LEU A 426 -8.75 -1.52 -7.83
CA LEU A 426 -7.34 -1.20 -7.66
C LEU A 426 -7.13 0.07 -6.83
N LEU A 427 -7.95 1.10 -7.06
CA LEU A 427 -7.89 2.39 -6.37
C LEU A 427 -8.07 2.24 -4.86
N ASN A 428 -9.00 1.41 -4.44
CA ASN A 428 -9.31 1.20 -3.02
C ASN A 428 -8.24 0.38 -2.27
N THR A 429 -7.29 -0.27 -2.96
CA THR A 429 -6.42 -1.29 -2.35
C THR A 429 -4.92 -1.06 -2.60
N LEU A 430 -4.51 -0.72 -3.82
CA LEU A 430 -3.11 -0.52 -4.19
C LEU A 430 -2.53 0.84 -3.78
N PHE A 431 -3.38 1.87 -3.67
CA PHE A 431 -2.95 3.22 -3.32
C PHE A 431 -2.65 3.40 -1.84
N VAL A 432 -2.97 2.40 -1.02
CA VAL A 432 -2.54 2.39 0.39
C VAL A 432 -1.00 2.29 0.48
N VAL A 433 -0.34 1.71 -0.53
CA VAL A 433 1.08 1.32 -0.48
C VAL A 433 1.98 2.18 -1.36
N GLU A 434 1.64 2.39 -2.64
CA GLU A 434 2.53 3.13 -3.53
C GLU A 434 1.77 3.93 -4.61
N SER A 435 2.04 5.24 -4.67
CA SER A 435 1.44 6.15 -5.65
C SER A 435 1.99 5.96 -7.07
N THR A 436 3.08 5.21 -7.24
CA THR A 436 3.72 4.91 -8.54
C THR A 436 2.86 3.97 -9.40
N TYR A 437 2.08 3.08 -8.78
CA TYR A 437 1.19 2.17 -9.49
C TYR A 437 0.03 2.88 -10.20
N ALA A 438 -0.39 4.08 -9.76
CA ALA A 438 -1.39 4.89 -10.49
C ALA A 438 -0.98 5.17 -11.93
N ALA A 439 0.23 5.70 -12.07
CA ALA A 439 0.76 6.13 -13.36
C ALA A 439 0.97 4.92 -14.26
N LEU A 440 1.39 3.79 -13.69
CA LEU A 440 1.53 2.53 -14.39
C LEU A 440 0.18 2.03 -14.90
N LEU A 441 -0.84 1.96 -14.04
CA LEU A 441 -2.18 1.47 -14.38
C LEU A 441 -2.84 2.34 -15.46
N TRP A 442 -2.70 3.67 -15.37
CA TRP A 442 -3.18 4.59 -16.39
C TRP A 442 -2.54 4.31 -17.76
N ARG A 443 -1.20 4.29 -17.81
CA ARG A 443 -0.42 4.10 -19.05
C ARG A 443 -0.55 2.71 -19.66
N LYS A 444 -0.84 1.69 -18.85
CA LYS A 444 -0.86 0.27 -19.27
C LYS A 444 -2.25 -0.31 -19.41
N THR A 445 -3.28 0.41 -18.98
CA THR A 445 -4.68 -0.05 -19.09
C THR A 445 -5.56 1.01 -19.74
N VAL A 446 -5.65 2.20 -19.16
CA VAL A 446 -6.63 3.20 -19.60
C VAL A 446 -6.24 3.78 -20.95
N GLU A 447 -5.02 4.29 -21.08
CA GLU A 447 -4.54 4.94 -22.30
C GLU A 447 -4.57 4.03 -23.55
N PRO A 448 -4.15 2.75 -23.49
CA PRO A 448 -4.34 1.81 -24.59
C PRO A 448 -5.81 1.58 -24.97
N VAL A 449 -6.70 1.43 -23.99
CA VAL A 449 -8.14 1.22 -24.27
C VAL A 449 -8.76 2.47 -24.90
N LEU A 450 -8.42 3.67 -24.43
CA LEU A 450 -8.89 4.92 -25.04
C LEU A 450 -8.40 5.06 -26.49
N SER A 451 -7.16 4.64 -26.76
CA SER A 451 -6.57 4.66 -28.10
C SER A 451 -7.29 3.68 -29.04
N HIS A 452 -7.51 2.44 -28.59
CA HIS A 452 -8.26 1.45 -29.34
C HIS A 452 -9.73 1.87 -29.57
N PHE A 453 -10.36 2.46 -28.55
CA PHE A 453 -11.71 3.02 -28.69
C PHE A 453 -11.78 4.11 -29.76
N LEU A 454 -10.81 5.03 -29.79
CA LEU A 454 -10.72 6.07 -30.82
C LEU A 454 -10.63 5.46 -32.22
N GLU A 455 -9.78 4.46 -32.43
CA GLU A 455 -9.64 3.76 -33.71
C GLU A 455 -10.97 3.11 -34.15
N VAL A 456 -11.67 2.47 -33.21
CA VAL A 456 -12.98 1.85 -33.48
C VAL A 456 -14.02 2.90 -33.86
N VAL A 457 -14.12 4.01 -33.14
CA VAL A 457 -15.10 5.07 -33.46
C VAL A 457 -14.74 5.76 -34.77
N GLU A 458 -13.46 6.00 -35.04
CA GLU A 458 -13.00 6.56 -36.32
C GLU A 458 -13.36 5.66 -37.49
N ALA A 459 -13.13 4.35 -37.38
CA ALA A 459 -13.54 3.39 -38.41
C ALA A 459 -15.06 3.40 -38.65
N HIS A 460 -15.87 3.51 -37.59
CA HIS A 460 -17.33 3.62 -37.71
C HIS A 460 -17.76 4.94 -38.37
N ALA A 461 -17.11 6.05 -38.00
CA ALA A 461 -17.41 7.36 -38.58
C ALA A 461 -17.01 7.45 -40.05
N VAL A 462 -15.85 6.89 -40.43
CA VAL A 462 -15.40 6.82 -41.83
C VAL A 462 -16.34 5.94 -42.64
N ALA A 463 -16.71 4.76 -42.15
CA ALA A 463 -17.66 3.90 -42.86
C ALA A 463 -19.03 4.57 -43.08
N ALA A 464 -19.52 5.34 -42.09
CA ALA A 464 -20.76 6.11 -42.22
C ALA A 464 -20.64 7.18 -43.32
N LEU A 465 -19.49 7.86 -43.42
CA LEU A 465 -19.22 8.88 -44.43
C LEU A 465 -19.02 8.27 -45.83
N ASP A 466 -18.24 7.20 -45.95
CA ASP A 466 -18.00 6.51 -47.22
C ASP A 466 -19.29 5.91 -47.79
N SER A 467 -20.16 5.38 -46.93
CA SER A 467 -21.47 4.90 -47.35
C SER A 467 -22.33 6.03 -47.94
N ALA A 468 -22.25 7.23 -47.37
CA ALA A 468 -22.93 8.41 -47.91
C ALA A 468 -22.33 8.87 -49.25
N GLU A 469 -21.01 8.80 -49.43
CA GLU A 469 -20.36 9.17 -50.70
C GLU A 469 -20.69 8.19 -51.85
N VAL A 470 -20.88 6.91 -51.55
CA VAL A 470 -21.28 5.90 -52.55
C VAL A 470 -22.75 6.08 -52.95
N GLU A 471 -23.63 6.44 -52.00
CA GLU A 471 -25.01 6.81 -52.27
C GLU A 471 -25.12 8.13 -53.06
N ASP A 472 -24.26 9.12 -52.76
CA ASP A 472 -24.15 10.38 -53.50
C ASP A 472 -23.81 10.17 -54.99
N ARG A 473 -23.11 9.08 -55.36
CA ARG A 473 -22.81 8.76 -56.78
C ARG A 473 -23.98 8.13 -57.54
N ARG A 474 -25.01 7.63 -56.85
CA ARG A 474 -26.19 7.03 -57.49
C ARG A 474 -27.43 7.94 -57.42
N GLU A 475 -27.59 8.71 -56.35
CA GLU A 475 -28.76 9.58 -56.16
C GLU A 475 -28.45 11.00 -55.65
N GLY A 476 -27.21 11.33 -55.24
CA GLY A 476 -26.78 12.72 -54.99
C GLY A 476 -27.24 13.36 -53.67
N HIS A 477 -27.59 12.58 -52.65
CA HIS A 477 -28.01 13.13 -51.35
C HIS A 477 -27.37 12.44 -50.14
N SER A 478 -26.73 13.25 -49.30
CA SER A 478 -26.47 12.97 -47.88
C SER A 478 -27.76 12.51 -47.18
N SER A 479 -27.68 11.57 -46.23
CA SER A 479 -28.86 11.02 -45.54
C SER A 479 -28.93 11.41 -44.05
N TRP A 480 -30.15 11.57 -43.52
CA TRP A 480 -30.37 11.81 -42.08
C TRP A 480 -29.87 10.64 -41.21
N SER A 481 -29.78 9.43 -41.76
CA SER A 481 -29.18 8.27 -41.10
C SER A 481 -27.69 8.46 -40.84
N THR A 482 -26.93 9.04 -41.78
CA THR A 482 -25.50 9.33 -41.59
C THR A 482 -25.32 10.36 -40.47
N VAL A 483 -26.15 11.42 -40.45
CA VAL A 483 -26.13 12.42 -39.37
C VAL A 483 -26.38 11.76 -38.01
N LEU A 484 -27.36 10.87 -37.92
CA LEU A 484 -27.67 10.15 -36.68
C LEU A 484 -26.53 9.22 -36.25
N GLN A 485 -25.91 8.49 -37.17
CA GLN A 485 -24.77 7.62 -36.87
C GLN A 485 -23.58 8.43 -36.33
N LEU A 486 -23.28 9.58 -36.94
CA LEU A 486 -22.25 10.50 -36.43
C LEU A 486 -22.61 11.03 -35.03
N GLN A 487 -23.89 11.35 -34.77
CA GLN A 487 -24.34 11.75 -33.44
C GLN A 487 -24.17 10.64 -32.39
N TRP A 488 -24.44 9.38 -32.74
CA TRP A 488 -24.13 8.25 -31.85
C TRP A 488 -22.64 8.10 -31.58
N CYS A 489 -21.77 8.37 -32.57
CA CYS A 489 -20.32 8.42 -32.37
C CYS A 489 -19.93 9.54 -31.40
N VAL A 490 -20.48 10.75 -31.58
CA VAL A 490 -20.28 11.90 -30.66
C VAL A 490 -20.70 11.53 -29.23
N SER A 491 -21.89 10.96 -29.04
CA SER A 491 -22.36 10.54 -27.71
C SER A 491 -21.48 9.45 -27.09
N SER A 492 -20.97 8.52 -27.90
CA SER A 492 -20.05 7.48 -27.43
C SER A 492 -18.74 8.08 -26.93
N VAL A 493 -18.13 8.98 -27.70
CA VAL A 493 -16.89 9.66 -27.31
C VAL A 493 -17.12 10.54 -26.08
N GLN A 494 -18.25 11.25 -25.99
CA GLN A 494 -18.58 12.08 -24.85
C GLN A 494 -18.61 11.27 -23.54
N VAL A 495 -19.29 10.12 -23.53
CA VAL A 495 -19.40 9.27 -22.33
C VAL A 495 -18.04 8.72 -21.90
N VAL A 496 -17.23 8.29 -22.87
CA VAL A 496 -15.88 7.78 -22.58
C VAL A 496 -14.97 8.89 -22.06
N ALA A 497 -15.01 10.08 -22.66
CA ALA A 497 -14.23 11.23 -22.22
C ALA A 497 -14.60 11.66 -20.80
N THR A 498 -15.90 11.78 -20.49
CA THR A 498 -16.34 12.14 -19.14
C THR A 498 -15.90 11.10 -18.10
N ALA A 499 -16.04 9.81 -18.41
CA ALA A 499 -15.62 8.76 -17.50
C ALA A 499 -14.10 8.77 -17.28
N ALA A 500 -13.32 9.00 -18.34
CA ALA A 500 -11.87 9.04 -18.25
C ALA A 500 -11.35 10.28 -17.49
N GLU A 501 -12.04 11.41 -17.57
CA GLU A 501 -11.79 12.58 -16.71
C GLU A 501 -12.04 12.24 -15.22
N ASP A 502 -13.16 11.58 -14.91
CA ASP A 502 -13.47 11.15 -13.55
C ASP A 502 -12.42 10.18 -13.00
N TRP A 503 -11.98 9.22 -13.82
CA TRP A 503 -10.92 8.27 -13.44
C TRP A 503 -9.59 8.96 -13.18
N LEU A 504 -9.21 9.94 -14.01
CA LEU A 504 -8.01 10.73 -13.81
C LEU A 504 -8.12 11.59 -12.55
N GLY A 505 -9.31 12.11 -12.24
CA GLY A 505 -9.62 12.80 -10.98
C GLY A 505 -9.38 11.89 -9.77
N MET A 506 -9.96 10.69 -9.75
CA MET A 506 -9.77 9.71 -8.68
C MET A 506 -8.28 9.35 -8.48
N LEU A 507 -7.53 9.18 -9.58
CA LEU A 507 -6.09 8.90 -9.53
C LEU A 507 -5.27 10.06 -8.97
N ARG A 508 -5.69 11.31 -9.18
CA ARG A 508 -5.00 12.50 -8.65
C ARG A 508 -5.26 12.64 -7.15
N GLU A 509 -6.50 12.44 -6.71
CA GLU A 509 -6.89 12.52 -5.30
C GLU A 509 -6.20 11.45 -4.42
N SER A 510 -5.97 10.26 -4.97
CA SER A 510 -5.27 9.19 -4.25
C SER A 510 -3.77 9.48 -4.05
N VAL A 511 -3.13 10.14 -5.02
CA VAL A 511 -1.70 10.57 -4.95
C VAL A 511 -1.51 11.72 -3.95
N THR A 512 -2.45 12.65 -3.84
CA THR A 512 -2.37 13.75 -2.87
C THR A 512 -2.61 13.28 -1.44
N SER A 513 -3.52 12.31 -1.25
CA SER A 513 -3.83 11.74 0.08
C SER A 513 -2.66 10.94 0.68
N THR A 514 -1.94 10.19 -0.15
CA THR A 514 -0.75 9.43 0.28
C THR A 514 0.45 10.31 0.61
N SER A 515 0.68 11.37 -0.18
CA SER A 515 1.81 12.29 0.06
C SER A 515 1.63 13.16 1.30
N SER A 516 0.39 13.54 1.66
CA SER A 516 0.09 14.26 2.90
C SER A 516 0.31 13.42 4.16
N ALA A 517 0.03 12.11 4.11
CA ALA A 517 0.29 11.18 5.22
C ALA A 517 1.80 10.89 5.42
N ALA A 518 2.58 10.81 4.34
CA ALA A 518 4.03 10.63 4.41
C ALA A 518 4.78 11.93 4.79
N GLY A 519 4.28 13.09 4.38
CA GLY A 519 4.90 14.40 4.65
C GLY A 519 4.77 14.89 6.10
N ALA A 520 3.86 14.33 6.89
CA ALA A 520 3.70 14.67 8.31
C ALA A 520 4.81 14.07 9.21
N ALA A 521 5.57 13.08 8.73
CA ALA A 521 6.60 12.38 9.51
C ALA A 521 8.06 12.80 9.22
N THR A 522 8.32 13.58 8.17
CA THR A 522 9.69 13.95 7.73
C THR A 522 9.90 15.42 7.38
N SER A 523 9.05 16.31 7.91
CA SER A 523 9.20 17.76 7.73
C SER A 523 10.18 18.39 8.75
N VAL A 524 11.44 17.93 8.80
CA VAL A 524 12.58 18.75 9.27
C VAL A 524 13.83 18.26 8.52
N ASN A 525 14.38 19.13 7.68
CA ASN A 525 15.60 18.96 6.88
C ASN A 525 15.46 18.09 5.61
N ASP A 526 14.96 18.71 4.53
CA ASP A 526 15.62 18.59 3.23
C ASP A 526 15.21 19.76 2.35
N ARG A 527 16.11 20.76 2.34
CA ARG A 527 16.04 21.94 1.49
C ARG A 527 17.14 21.83 0.44
N GLU A 528 17.12 20.78 -0.36
CA GLU A 528 17.94 20.72 -1.57
C GLU A 528 17.26 19.86 -2.65
N GLY A 529 17.10 20.45 -3.83
CA GLY A 529 16.11 20.05 -4.82
C GLY A 529 16.38 18.70 -5.49
N LYS A 530 15.44 17.76 -5.35
CA LYS A 530 15.22 16.63 -6.27
C LYS A 530 13.90 15.88 -5.98
N SER A 531 12.80 16.57 -5.75
CA SER A 531 11.47 15.93 -5.63
C SER A 531 10.40 16.76 -6.33
N SER A 532 10.34 16.63 -7.65
CA SER A 532 9.20 17.06 -8.47
C SER A 532 9.30 16.45 -9.87
N ARG A 533 9.34 15.11 -9.96
CA ARG A 533 9.29 14.43 -11.26
C ARG A 533 8.12 13.47 -11.40
N ASN A 534 7.56 12.98 -10.29
CA ASN A 534 6.44 12.02 -10.34
C ASN A 534 5.07 12.71 -10.41
N GLY A 535 4.93 13.96 -9.94
CA GLY A 535 3.69 14.74 -10.07
C GLY A 535 3.41 15.27 -11.48
N SER A 536 4.43 15.28 -12.35
CA SER A 536 4.33 15.82 -13.72
C SER A 536 3.72 14.83 -14.72
N VAL A 537 3.68 13.53 -14.42
CA VAL A 537 3.35 12.48 -15.40
C VAL A 537 1.84 12.29 -15.60
N LEU A 538 1.02 12.65 -14.62
CA LEU A 538 -0.46 12.58 -14.68
C LEU A 538 -1.11 13.94 -15.03
N ALA A 539 -0.30 14.98 -15.31
CA ALA A 539 -0.76 16.35 -15.47
C ALA A 539 -1.42 16.62 -16.83
N THR A 540 -1.03 15.90 -17.88
CA THR A 540 -1.55 16.06 -19.26
C THR A 540 -1.71 14.68 -19.88
N SER A 541 -2.94 14.29 -20.23
CA SER A 541 -3.17 13.06 -20.99
C SER A 541 -3.51 13.44 -22.43
N ASP A 542 -2.54 13.28 -23.33
CA ASP A 542 -2.70 13.55 -24.76
C ASP A 542 -3.88 12.74 -25.37
N ALA A 543 -4.19 11.57 -24.80
CA ALA A 543 -5.33 10.75 -25.18
C ALA A 543 -6.69 11.39 -24.84
N LEU A 544 -6.82 12.07 -23.69
CA LEU A 544 -8.04 12.80 -23.32
C LEU A 544 -8.26 14.03 -24.20
N ASP A 545 -7.19 14.80 -24.43
CA ASP A 545 -7.23 15.95 -25.34
C ASP A 545 -7.57 15.49 -26.78
N GLY A 546 -7.02 14.35 -27.19
CA GLY A 546 -7.35 13.68 -28.45
C GLY A 546 -8.85 13.32 -28.56
N LEU A 547 -9.44 12.74 -27.51
CA LEU A 547 -10.87 12.41 -27.45
C LEU A 547 -11.75 13.66 -27.59
N ALA A 548 -11.43 14.73 -26.86
CA ALA A 548 -12.19 15.98 -26.92
C ALA A 548 -12.12 16.61 -28.32
N LEU A 549 -10.92 16.69 -28.91
CA LEU A 549 -10.72 17.20 -30.27
C LEU A 549 -11.45 16.36 -31.32
N PHE A 550 -11.44 15.04 -31.17
CA PHE A 550 -12.11 14.12 -32.09
C PHE A 550 -13.64 14.23 -31.99
N ARG A 551 -14.19 14.30 -30.78
CA ARG A 551 -15.61 14.59 -30.53
C ARG A 551 -16.05 15.87 -31.25
N ASP A 552 -15.28 16.95 -31.11
CA ASP A 552 -15.62 18.24 -31.70
C ASP A 552 -15.50 18.24 -33.23
N LYS A 553 -14.59 17.44 -33.80
CA LYS A 553 -14.52 17.21 -35.26
C LYS A 553 -15.76 16.46 -35.76
N LEU A 554 -16.17 15.39 -35.07
CA LEU A 554 -17.37 14.61 -35.43
C LEU A 554 -18.65 15.44 -35.31
N ALA A 555 -18.78 16.21 -34.23
CA ALA A 555 -19.94 17.08 -34.00
C ALA A 555 -20.06 18.15 -35.10
N ARG A 556 -18.94 18.77 -35.51
CA ARG A 556 -18.91 19.71 -36.64
C ARG A 556 -19.32 19.06 -37.95
N ARG A 557 -18.76 17.89 -38.28
CA ARG A 557 -19.14 17.16 -39.51
C ARG A 557 -20.62 16.80 -39.55
N ALA A 558 -21.16 16.30 -38.43
CA ALA A 558 -22.59 16.00 -38.34
C ALA A 558 -23.45 17.26 -38.53
N ALA A 559 -23.06 18.39 -37.94
CA ALA A 559 -23.75 19.65 -38.09
C ALA A 559 -23.67 20.18 -39.55
N GLU A 560 -22.53 20.05 -40.22
CA GLU A 560 -22.37 20.44 -41.63
C GLU A 560 -23.29 19.63 -42.56
N GLN A 561 -23.38 18.33 -42.34
CA GLN A 561 -24.31 17.46 -43.08
C GLN A 561 -25.78 17.81 -42.81
N ALA A 562 -26.14 18.03 -41.54
CA ALA A 562 -27.49 18.47 -41.17
C ALA A 562 -27.84 19.83 -41.81
N LYS A 563 -26.89 20.78 -41.85
CA LYS A 563 -27.07 22.06 -42.55
C LYS A 563 -27.30 21.85 -44.04
N ALA A 564 -26.53 20.98 -44.69
CA ALA A 564 -26.68 20.67 -46.11
C ALA A 564 -28.07 20.07 -46.41
N LEU A 565 -28.48 19.07 -45.63
CA LEU A 565 -29.80 18.44 -45.73
C LEU A 565 -30.95 19.42 -45.50
N THR A 566 -30.85 20.27 -44.49
CA THR A 566 -31.87 21.27 -44.18
C THR A 566 -31.95 22.32 -45.29
N ARG A 567 -30.81 22.76 -45.85
CA ARG A 567 -30.81 23.66 -47.02
C ARG A 567 -31.45 23.03 -48.25
N GLN A 568 -31.20 21.75 -48.51
CA GLN A 568 -31.85 21.03 -49.61
C GLN A 568 -33.37 21.03 -49.46
N LEU A 569 -33.86 20.84 -48.22
CA LEU A 569 -35.29 20.91 -47.91
C LEU A 569 -35.87 22.32 -48.16
N CYS A 570 -35.17 23.36 -47.71
CA CYS A 570 -35.62 24.75 -47.84
C CYS A 570 -35.51 25.32 -49.27
N THR A 571 -34.65 24.76 -50.13
CA THR A 571 -34.35 25.31 -51.48
C THR A 571 -34.86 24.43 -52.63
N HIS A 572 -35.71 23.44 -52.35
CA HIS A 572 -36.22 22.52 -53.36
C HIS A 572 -37.03 23.24 -54.45
N LYS A 573 -36.89 22.78 -55.71
CA LYS A 573 -37.70 23.25 -56.83
C LYS A 573 -39.04 22.51 -56.85
N SER A 574 -40.08 23.14 -57.40
CA SER A 574 -41.44 22.54 -57.45
C SER A 574 -41.51 21.18 -58.16
N ALA A 575 -40.57 20.90 -59.07
CA ALA A 575 -40.44 19.63 -59.77
C ALA A 575 -40.00 18.46 -58.86
N ASP A 576 -39.37 18.75 -57.71
CA ASP A 576 -38.75 17.77 -56.80
C ASP A 576 -39.54 17.60 -55.48
N SER A 577 -40.84 17.94 -55.50
CA SER A 577 -41.72 17.96 -54.31
C SER A 577 -41.81 16.61 -53.58
N ALA A 578 -41.75 15.49 -54.29
CA ALA A 578 -41.75 14.15 -53.69
C ALA A 578 -40.49 13.90 -52.85
N GLN A 579 -39.35 14.44 -53.29
CA GLN A 579 -38.08 14.31 -52.60
C GLN A 579 -38.03 15.19 -51.34
N ALA A 580 -38.53 16.41 -51.42
CA ALA A 580 -38.68 17.29 -50.26
C ALA A 580 -39.58 16.67 -49.19
N ALA A 581 -40.69 16.03 -49.59
CA ALA A 581 -41.57 15.31 -48.67
C ALA A 581 -40.87 14.10 -48.00
N SER A 582 -40.07 13.35 -48.76
CA SER A 582 -39.26 12.24 -48.24
C SER A 582 -38.21 12.72 -47.23
N LEU A 583 -37.51 13.82 -47.52
CA LEU A 583 -36.55 14.44 -46.60
C LEU A 583 -37.22 14.98 -45.34
N LEU A 584 -38.42 15.56 -45.45
CA LEU A 584 -39.21 16.06 -44.33
C LEU A 584 -39.67 14.93 -43.41
N HIS A 585 -40.12 13.81 -43.98
CA HIS A 585 -40.49 12.62 -43.21
C HIS A 585 -39.26 11.99 -42.53
N SER A 586 -38.15 11.90 -43.25
CA SER A 586 -36.88 11.40 -42.71
C SER A 586 -36.33 12.29 -41.60
N LEU A 587 -36.54 13.62 -41.69
CA LEU A 587 -36.22 14.56 -40.63
C LEU A 587 -37.09 14.33 -39.38
N ASP A 588 -38.38 14.05 -39.53
CA ASP A 588 -39.26 13.77 -38.38
C ASP A 588 -38.82 12.49 -37.64
N VAL A 589 -38.50 11.42 -38.40
CA VAL A 589 -37.92 10.18 -37.86
C VAL A 589 -36.58 10.45 -37.19
N PHE A 590 -35.72 11.24 -37.82
CA PHE A 590 -34.43 11.65 -37.24
C PHE A 590 -34.62 12.39 -35.92
N LEU A 591 -35.50 13.40 -35.85
CA LEU A 591 -35.76 14.17 -34.65
C LEU A 591 -36.33 13.28 -33.54
N GLN A 592 -37.22 12.34 -33.87
CA GLN A 592 -37.71 11.35 -32.92
C GLN A 592 -36.59 10.46 -32.39
N GLN A 593 -35.69 9.98 -33.26
CA GLN A 593 -34.54 9.17 -32.87
C GLN A 593 -33.50 9.98 -32.09
N LEU A 594 -33.34 11.26 -32.37
CA LEU A 594 -32.48 12.18 -31.64
C LEU A 594 -32.94 12.32 -30.17
N GLU A 595 -34.24 12.17 -29.89
CA GLU A 595 -34.75 12.14 -28.50
C GLU A 595 -34.28 10.90 -27.71
N THR A 596 -33.82 9.84 -28.40
CA THR A 596 -33.27 8.63 -27.77
C THR A 596 -31.79 8.74 -27.43
N LEU A 597 -31.09 9.77 -27.93
CA LEU A 597 -29.73 10.08 -27.52
C LEU A 597 -29.72 10.53 -26.05
N PRO A 598 -28.62 10.27 -25.31
CA PRO A 598 -28.45 10.79 -23.96
C PRO A 598 -28.64 12.32 -23.94
N GLU A 599 -29.25 12.84 -22.87
CA GLU A 599 -29.36 14.29 -22.69
C GLU A 599 -27.97 14.93 -22.69
N GLY A 600 -27.75 15.88 -23.59
CA GLY A 600 -26.45 16.48 -23.80
C GLY A 600 -26.49 17.59 -24.84
N SER A 601 -25.40 18.35 -24.93
CA SER A 601 -25.27 19.51 -25.83
C SER A 601 -25.49 19.15 -27.30
N SER A 602 -25.15 17.93 -27.73
CA SER A 602 -25.26 17.52 -29.14
C SER A 602 -26.70 17.51 -29.66
N ARG A 603 -27.69 17.11 -28.83
CA ARG A 603 -29.12 17.12 -29.18
C ARG A 603 -29.62 18.54 -29.43
N TYR A 604 -29.35 19.45 -28.50
CA TYR A 604 -29.78 20.85 -28.59
C TYR A 604 -29.07 21.59 -29.71
N VAL A 605 -27.76 21.36 -29.88
CA VAL A 605 -26.97 21.94 -30.97
C VAL A 605 -27.53 21.49 -32.32
N MET A 606 -27.91 20.22 -32.47
CA MET A 606 -28.45 19.72 -33.73
C MET A 606 -29.83 20.31 -34.04
N GLN A 607 -30.71 20.42 -33.05
CA GLN A 607 -32.01 21.09 -33.22
C GLN A 607 -31.84 22.57 -33.58
N ALA A 608 -30.97 23.29 -32.88
CA ALA A 608 -30.66 24.70 -33.17
C ALA A 608 -30.10 24.86 -34.59
N VAL A 609 -29.15 24.01 -35.01
CA VAL A 609 -28.59 24.03 -36.36
C VAL A 609 -29.66 23.89 -37.44
N ILE A 610 -30.63 22.99 -37.24
CA ILE A 610 -31.74 22.79 -38.18
C ILE A 610 -32.67 24.00 -38.17
N GLN A 611 -33.05 24.49 -36.98
CA GLN A 611 -33.90 25.66 -36.82
C GLN A 611 -33.30 26.92 -37.45
N ASP A 612 -32.03 27.20 -37.20
CA ASP A 612 -31.32 28.37 -37.74
C ASP A 612 -31.37 28.37 -39.28
N VAL A 613 -31.10 27.22 -39.91
CA VAL A 613 -31.17 27.10 -41.36
C VAL A 613 -32.60 27.25 -41.88
N MET A 614 -33.61 26.73 -41.17
CA MET A 614 -35.00 26.94 -41.55
C MET A 614 -35.41 28.42 -41.42
N HIS A 615 -34.90 29.14 -40.44
CA HIS A 615 -35.13 30.58 -40.26
C HIS A 615 -34.44 31.44 -41.32
N ASP A 616 -33.20 31.10 -41.68
CA ASP A 616 -32.44 31.86 -42.66
C ASP A 616 -32.99 31.72 -44.09
N PHE A 617 -33.60 30.58 -44.43
CA PHE A 617 -34.00 30.25 -45.80
C PHE A 617 -35.52 30.27 -46.04
N LEU A 618 -36.36 30.24 -45.01
CA LEU A 618 -37.82 30.26 -45.17
C LEU A 618 -38.43 31.54 -44.56
N PRO A 619 -39.15 32.37 -45.34
CA PRO A 619 -39.95 33.46 -44.81
C PRO A 619 -40.99 32.98 -43.80
N GLN A 620 -41.37 33.86 -42.86
CA GLN A 620 -42.29 33.55 -41.76
C GLN A 620 -43.65 32.98 -42.22
N GLU A 621 -44.17 33.45 -43.37
CA GLU A 621 -45.41 32.91 -43.96
C GLU A 621 -45.24 31.46 -44.47
N GLN A 622 -44.07 31.13 -45.03
CA GLN A 622 -43.77 29.78 -45.50
C GLN A 622 -43.52 28.82 -44.34
N GLN A 623 -42.94 29.30 -43.24
CA GLN A 623 -42.81 28.54 -42.00
C GLN A 623 -44.17 28.20 -41.39
N ALA A 624 -45.09 29.18 -41.31
CA ALA A 624 -46.45 28.94 -40.85
C ALA A 624 -47.20 27.94 -41.74
N GLY A 625 -47.00 28.05 -43.07
CA GLY A 625 -47.52 27.08 -44.04
C GLY A 625 -46.95 25.67 -43.85
N LEU A 626 -45.65 25.54 -43.63
CA LEU A 626 -44.96 24.27 -43.39
C LEU A 626 -45.35 23.65 -42.04
N ALA A 627 -45.52 24.45 -40.99
CA ALA A 627 -46.02 24.02 -39.68
C ALA A 627 -47.46 23.47 -39.79
N ALA A 628 -48.33 24.17 -40.53
CA ALA A 628 -49.69 23.69 -40.79
C ALA A 628 -49.71 22.42 -41.66
N PHE A 629 -48.77 22.27 -42.59
CA PHE A 629 -48.63 21.06 -43.42
C PHE A 629 -48.12 19.87 -42.60
N THR A 630 -47.06 20.04 -41.81
CA THR A 630 -46.47 18.99 -40.96
C THR A 630 -47.46 18.51 -39.89
N SER A 631 -48.22 19.43 -39.29
CA SER A 631 -49.29 19.12 -38.33
C SER A 631 -50.38 18.24 -38.95
N ARG A 632 -50.83 18.57 -40.17
CA ARG A 632 -51.82 17.77 -40.92
C ARG A 632 -51.29 16.43 -41.41
N SER A 633 -49.97 16.35 -41.65
CA SER A 633 -49.30 15.15 -42.16
C SER A 633 -48.84 14.20 -41.05
N GLY A 634 -49.08 14.54 -39.77
CA GLY A 634 -48.70 13.71 -38.64
C GLY A 634 -47.18 13.66 -38.41
N LEU A 635 -46.48 14.78 -38.61
CA LEU A 635 -45.02 14.93 -38.37
C LEU A 635 -44.78 15.78 -37.12
N PRO A 636 -45.04 15.25 -35.91
CA PRO A 636 -45.13 16.03 -34.68
C PRO A 636 -43.79 16.60 -34.22
N CYS A 637 -42.65 15.98 -34.58
CA CYS A 637 -41.34 16.45 -34.15
C CYS A 637 -40.93 17.68 -34.97
N VAL A 638 -41.16 17.66 -36.29
CA VAL A 638 -40.93 18.82 -37.15
C VAL A 638 -41.88 19.96 -36.81
N THR A 639 -43.16 19.68 -36.52
CA THR A 639 -44.11 20.72 -36.10
C THR A 639 -43.67 21.40 -34.80
N ARG A 640 -43.19 20.63 -33.81
CA ARG A 640 -42.62 21.19 -32.57
C ARG A 640 -41.39 22.06 -32.85
N LEU A 641 -40.52 21.60 -33.75
CA LEU A 641 -39.30 22.32 -34.12
C LEU A 641 -39.57 23.65 -34.83
N LEU A 642 -40.68 23.75 -35.58
CA LEU A 642 -41.11 24.98 -36.27
C LEU A 642 -41.94 25.94 -35.39
N ALA A 643 -42.41 25.47 -34.23
CA ALA A 643 -43.21 26.26 -33.29
C ALA A 643 -42.38 26.90 -32.16
N ALA A 644 -41.16 26.41 -31.96
CA ALA A 644 -40.14 26.94 -31.06
C ALA A 644 -39.24 27.91 -31.83
#